data_AF-A0A3N7GNB8-F1
#
_entry.id   AF-A0A3N7GNB8-F1
#
_cell.length_a   1.000
_cell.length_b   1.000
_cell.length_c   1.000
_cell.angle_alpha   90.00
_cell.angle_beta   90.00
_cell.angle_gamma   90.00
#
_symmetry.space_group_name_H-M   'P 1'
#
loop_
_entity.id
_entity.type
_entity.pdbx_description
1 polymer ?
#
loop_
_entity_poly.entity_id
_entity_poly.type
_entity_poly.pdbx_seq_one_letter_code
_entity_poly.pdbx_strand_id
1 'polypeptide(L)'
;DYLKVRYPSLETITERLGEIELTADIKESHLGMEDVLFFVPDLDTMEVMKPLWAHTFYINTEINGRLDDLHIPNLEITALDKTRIAAEATIKGLPDVDQFTIDLNLHELTTGKGDLDRLIAKSMLPDSINFPQDIQLVGTFNGGLNSFQTDMQLRTTMGNASVDADYQANAQTRDTTYNAQLSIQDIDIGKLMKMDSVLGKISFAAHAKGSGLDPATAVADIQGKLISLEAMGYEYTDIGINATAKSGDITAAVTSDDPNINFDLDAHADMRDRYPKVAINMMVDSINLKNLHLMDDELRYHGRLVADFETADIDYLNGTVDIVNSSIAYNDERYTLDTVRLRAVAQDSSNLLQLHSEFLNAHMVGNYKLSELSSSIQDIIAVYYQPDSIAPVHEYAPQQFDFSAQFTRSRFIRGLVPDLTEMDDVTLDGSFNSADKLLLVKAVAPHIVYAGTTVDDVGFDINTYDSTLYYNALINRIGVGNIELTNTLLSGTVQHNELDFGLWIKDNADKERYHLGMGLKVDAGNFLFNLKEDGLMLNYDRWQVDPENAITFGNDGLRVHQFILSNSGQEMTLQSKDSTLNAPLDLVFKNFRIETFSKMLESDVLDMGGGINGTATVSRLETSPVFVSDITIDRFYFGSDTVGDINLKVNNERENVFAADISITGNGNDVKLTGDFISPPG
;
A
#
# COMPACT_ATOMS: atom_id res chain seq x y z
N ASP A 1 -58.19 16.81 -6.66
CA ASP A 1 -57.83 15.85 -5.59
C ASP A 1 -59.02 15.56 -4.71
N TYR A 2 -59.23 14.29 -4.40
CA TYR A 2 -60.27 13.81 -3.50
C TYR A 2 -59.59 12.95 -2.43
N LEU A 3 -59.85 13.27 -1.16
CA LEU A 3 -59.42 12.45 -0.03
C LEU A 3 -60.63 12.24 0.88
N LYS A 4 -60.95 10.98 1.15
CA LYS A 4 -62.01 10.57 2.06
C LYS A 4 -61.43 9.59 3.05
N VAL A 5 -61.53 9.95 4.32
CA VAL A 5 -61.20 9.07 5.45
C VAL A 5 -62.52 8.73 6.14
N ARG A 6 -62.88 7.45 6.20
CA ARG A 6 -64.05 6.99 6.95
C ARG A 6 -63.60 6.11 8.10
N TYR A 7 -64.19 6.35 9.26
CA TYR A 7 -63.94 5.60 10.47
C TYR A 7 -65.28 5.38 11.18
N PRO A 8 -65.49 4.21 11.83
CA PRO A 8 -66.72 3.93 12.57
C PRO A 8 -66.96 4.85 13.77
N SER A 9 -65.89 5.26 14.46
CA SER A 9 -65.93 6.13 15.64
C SER A 9 -64.63 6.93 15.80
N LEU A 10 -64.65 8.02 16.59
CA LEU A 10 -63.43 8.79 16.90
C LEU A 10 -62.36 7.94 17.62
N GLU A 11 -62.79 6.99 18.45
CA GLU A 11 -61.92 6.01 19.12
C GLU A 11 -61.16 5.12 18.12
N THR A 12 -61.71 4.89 16.93
CA THR A 12 -61.04 4.11 15.86
C THR A 12 -59.78 4.82 15.37
N ILE A 13 -59.79 6.16 15.32
CA ILE A 13 -58.64 6.96 14.86
C ILE A 13 -57.49 6.93 15.87
N THR A 14 -57.75 6.62 17.14
CA THR A 14 -56.72 6.59 18.18
C THR A 14 -56.27 5.17 18.53
N GLU A 15 -57.17 4.18 18.47
CA GLU A 15 -56.89 2.83 18.99
C GLU A 15 -56.91 1.73 17.92
N ARG A 16 -57.55 1.97 16.77
CA ARG A 16 -57.80 0.94 15.74
C ARG A 16 -57.59 1.49 14.33
N LEU A 17 -56.42 2.07 14.12
CA LEU A 17 -56.02 2.71 12.86
C LEU A 17 -56.22 1.82 11.63
N GLY A 18 -56.04 0.49 11.74
CA GLY A 18 -56.25 -0.47 10.66
C GLY A 18 -57.68 -0.47 10.08
N GLU A 19 -58.70 -0.12 10.88
CA GLU A 19 -60.10 -0.08 10.45
C GLU A 19 -60.48 1.19 9.66
N ILE A 20 -59.55 2.14 9.53
CA ILE A 20 -59.77 3.37 8.77
C ILE A 20 -59.87 3.04 7.28
N GLU A 21 -60.98 3.40 6.65
CA GLU A 21 -61.17 3.30 5.20
C GLU A 21 -60.66 4.58 4.53
N LEU A 22 -59.68 4.42 3.65
CA LEU A 22 -59.06 5.47 2.85
C LEU A 22 -59.56 5.38 1.41
N THR A 23 -60.02 6.50 0.87
CA THR A 23 -60.21 6.67 -0.57
C THR A 23 -59.53 7.95 -0.99
N ALA A 24 -58.48 7.84 -1.81
CA ALA A 24 -57.74 8.97 -2.33
C ALA A 24 -57.69 8.89 -3.87
N ASP A 25 -58.01 9.99 -4.53
CA ASP A 25 -57.78 10.21 -5.97
C ASP A 25 -57.00 11.53 -6.09
N ILE A 26 -55.68 11.38 -6.16
CA ILE A 26 -54.68 12.46 -6.14
C ILE A 26 -54.19 12.61 -7.58
N LYS A 27 -54.49 13.75 -8.22
CA LYS A 27 -54.17 13.98 -9.63
C LYS A 27 -53.16 15.11 -9.74
N GLU A 28 -51.96 14.76 -10.18
CA GLU A 28 -50.92 15.73 -10.51
C GLU A 28 -50.60 16.68 -9.34
N SER A 29 -50.63 16.16 -8.11
CA SER A 29 -50.49 16.95 -6.90
C SER A 29 -49.04 17.05 -6.44
N HIS A 30 -48.76 18.06 -5.62
CA HIS A 30 -47.43 18.29 -5.03
C HIS A 30 -47.52 18.11 -3.52
N LEU A 31 -46.73 17.19 -2.97
CA LEU A 31 -46.60 16.96 -1.53
C LEU A 31 -45.25 17.48 -1.06
N GLY A 32 -45.24 18.60 -0.34
CA GLY A 32 -44.06 19.03 0.41
C GLY A 32 -43.89 18.13 1.63
N MET A 33 -42.70 17.55 1.84
CA MET A 33 -42.50 16.68 2.99
C MET A 33 -42.58 17.41 4.33
N GLU A 34 -42.26 18.71 4.37
CA GLU A 34 -42.54 19.58 5.52
C GLU A 34 -44.03 19.57 5.92
N ASP A 35 -44.95 19.42 4.97
CA ASP A 35 -46.39 19.40 5.26
C ASP A 35 -46.81 18.11 5.99
N VAL A 36 -46.08 17.01 5.77
CA VAL A 36 -46.33 15.73 6.45
C VAL A 36 -46.12 15.85 7.96
N LEU A 37 -45.21 16.72 8.40
CA LEU A 37 -44.94 16.96 9.83
C LEU A 37 -46.13 17.53 10.59
N PHE A 38 -47.06 18.23 9.92
CA PHE A 38 -48.31 18.68 10.57
C PHE A 38 -49.22 17.52 10.96
N PHE A 39 -49.13 16.39 10.23
CA PHE A 39 -49.96 15.21 10.45
C PHE A 39 -49.25 14.16 11.30
N VAL A 40 -47.92 14.04 11.18
CA VAL A 40 -47.10 13.06 11.90
C VAL A 40 -45.80 13.70 12.41
N PRO A 41 -45.86 14.55 13.47
CA PRO A 41 -44.71 15.31 13.96
C PRO A 41 -43.57 14.42 14.49
N ASP A 42 -43.87 13.20 14.92
CA ASP A 42 -42.87 12.26 15.46
C ASP A 42 -41.80 11.87 14.43
N LEU A 43 -42.10 11.98 13.12
CA LEU A 43 -41.14 11.69 12.06
C LEU A 43 -39.94 12.65 12.08
N ASP A 44 -40.07 13.87 12.62
CA ASP A 44 -38.97 14.84 12.74
C ASP A 44 -37.81 14.32 13.61
N THR A 45 -38.12 13.41 14.54
CA THR A 45 -37.11 12.79 15.41
C THR A 45 -36.28 11.71 14.72
N MET A 46 -36.74 11.23 13.55
CA MET A 46 -36.07 10.16 12.81
C MET A 46 -34.99 10.76 11.90
N GLU A 47 -33.72 10.54 12.26
CA GLU A 47 -32.55 10.95 11.46
C GLU A 47 -32.66 10.56 9.97
N VAL A 48 -33.22 9.38 9.70
CA VAL A 48 -33.41 8.85 8.35
C VAL A 48 -34.39 9.65 7.48
N MET A 49 -35.31 10.40 8.10
CA MET A 49 -36.31 11.19 7.40
C MET A 49 -35.85 12.62 7.09
N LYS A 50 -34.82 13.11 7.80
CA LYS A 50 -34.31 14.49 7.68
C LYS A 50 -34.01 14.95 6.25
N PRO A 51 -33.38 14.13 5.37
CA PRO A 51 -33.09 14.56 4.01
C PRO A 51 -34.34 14.84 3.17
N LEU A 52 -35.46 14.20 3.50
CA LEU A 52 -36.70 14.29 2.71
C LEU A 52 -37.44 15.61 2.93
N TRP A 53 -37.31 16.25 4.11
CA TRP A 53 -38.09 17.43 4.50
C TRP A 53 -38.03 18.58 3.50
N ALA A 54 -36.83 18.85 2.98
CA ALA A 54 -36.59 19.97 2.07
C ALA A 54 -37.14 19.75 0.64
N HIS A 55 -37.75 18.60 0.35
CA HIS A 55 -38.14 18.22 -1.00
C HIS A 55 -39.65 18.07 -1.17
N THR A 56 -40.08 18.35 -2.39
CA THR A 56 -41.46 18.21 -2.84
C THR A 56 -41.56 17.02 -3.78
N PHE A 57 -42.57 16.17 -3.57
CA PHE A 57 -42.88 15.01 -4.38
C PHE A 57 -44.10 15.30 -5.24
N TYR A 58 -43.99 15.07 -6.54
CA TYR A 58 -45.13 15.05 -7.44
C TYR A 58 -45.76 13.66 -7.37
N ILE A 59 -47.06 13.60 -7.07
CA ILE A 59 -47.77 12.35 -6.83
C ILE A 59 -49.04 12.31 -7.69
N ASN A 60 -49.22 11.21 -8.39
CA ASN A 60 -50.45 10.87 -9.10
C ASN A 60 -50.83 9.43 -8.74
N THR A 61 -51.89 9.27 -7.95
CA THR A 61 -52.25 7.95 -7.39
C THR A 61 -53.74 7.83 -7.09
N GLU A 62 -54.25 6.62 -7.24
CA GLU A 62 -55.53 6.19 -6.70
C GLU A 62 -55.27 5.21 -5.56
N ILE A 63 -55.91 5.42 -4.41
CA ILE A 63 -55.83 4.55 -3.24
C ILE A 63 -57.24 4.26 -2.78
N ASN A 64 -57.57 2.99 -2.55
CA ASN A 64 -58.85 2.59 -2.00
C ASN A 64 -58.71 1.38 -1.08
N GLY A 65 -59.42 1.37 0.04
CA GLY A 65 -59.43 0.22 0.95
C GLY A 65 -59.35 0.63 2.40
N ARG A 66 -59.13 -0.36 3.28
CA ARG A 66 -58.83 -0.09 4.69
C ARG A 66 -57.34 0.10 4.86
N LEU A 67 -56.89 0.79 5.91
CA LEU A 67 -55.47 0.95 6.18
C LEU A 67 -54.76 -0.42 6.30
N ASP A 68 -55.46 -1.43 6.83
CA ASP A 68 -54.98 -2.82 6.92
C ASP A 68 -55.07 -3.64 5.61
N ASP A 69 -55.65 -3.08 4.54
CA ASP A 69 -55.85 -3.69 3.22
C ASP A 69 -56.07 -2.58 2.16
N LEU A 70 -54.97 -1.91 1.80
CA LEU A 70 -54.92 -0.80 0.85
C LEU A 70 -54.63 -1.32 -0.55
N HIS A 71 -55.50 -0.96 -1.49
CA HIS A 71 -55.29 -1.19 -2.91
C HIS A 71 -54.84 0.11 -3.58
N ILE A 72 -53.75 0.03 -4.35
CA ILE A 72 -53.12 1.13 -5.07
C ILE A 72 -52.96 0.69 -6.53
N PRO A 73 -54.01 0.81 -7.36
CA PRO A 73 -53.98 0.35 -8.76
C PRO A 73 -53.05 1.19 -9.65
N ASN A 74 -52.69 2.40 -9.22
CA ASN A 74 -51.72 3.23 -9.90
C ASN A 74 -51.01 4.13 -8.89
N LEU A 75 -49.68 4.09 -8.89
CA LEU A 75 -48.82 4.99 -8.14
C LEU A 75 -47.77 5.55 -9.10
N GLU A 76 -47.82 6.86 -9.33
CA GLU A 76 -46.75 7.59 -9.98
C GLU A 76 -46.19 8.63 -9.01
N ILE A 77 -44.90 8.54 -8.71
CA ILE A 77 -44.17 9.52 -7.92
C ILE A 77 -43.03 10.08 -8.77
N THR A 78 -42.86 11.39 -8.79
CA THR A 78 -41.67 12.04 -9.33
C THR A 78 -41.07 12.97 -8.29
N ALA A 79 -39.76 12.93 -8.10
CA ALA A 79 -39.05 13.77 -7.16
C ALA A 79 -37.71 14.20 -7.76
N LEU A 80 -37.26 15.40 -7.36
CA LEU A 80 -35.96 15.94 -7.75
C LEU A 80 -35.75 15.93 -9.27
N ASP A 81 -34.57 15.50 -9.74
CA ASP A 81 -34.16 15.64 -11.13
C ASP A 81 -34.41 14.36 -11.94
N LYS A 82 -34.28 13.18 -11.32
CA LYS A 82 -34.35 11.87 -12.02
C LYS A 82 -35.29 10.86 -11.39
N THR A 83 -35.70 11.06 -10.14
CA THR A 83 -36.42 10.05 -9.37
C THR A 83 -37.85 9.94 -9.86
N ARG A 84 -38.17 8.79 -10.45
CA ARG A 84 -39.51 8.43 -10.92
C ARG A 84 -39.85 7.03 -10.47
N ILE A 85 -41.03 6.85 -9.89
CA ILE A 85 -41.57 5.56 -9.49
C ILE A 85 -42.92 5.41 -10.18
N ALA A 86 -43.13 4.29 -10.87
CA ALA A 86 -44.41 3.85 -11.41
C ALA A 86 -44.67 2.41 -10.94
N ALA A 87 -45.75 2.19 -10.20
CA ALA A 87 -46.06 0.91 -9.61
C ALA A 87 -47.56 0.68 -9.42
N GLU A 88 -47.94 -0.58 -9.29
CA GLU A 88 -49.21 -1.00 -8.70
C GLU A 88 -48.90 -1.82 -7.44
N ALA A 89 -49.69 -1.63 -6.38
CA ALA A 89 -49.46 -2.30 -5.11
C ALA A 89 -50.75 -2.67 -4.38
N THR A 90 -50.73 -3.78 -3.65
CA THR A 90 -51.69 -4.06 -2.60
C THR A 90 -50.94 -4.24 -1.29
N ILE A 91 -51.22 -3.38 -0.30
CA ILE A 91 -50.56 -3.39 1.00
C ILE A 91 -51.54 -3.90 2.05
N LYS A 92 -51.10 -4.85 2.87
CA LYS A 92 -51.90 -5.39 3.98
C LYS A 92 -51.15 -5.32 5.30
N GLY A 93 -51.90 -5.29 6.40
CA GLY A 93 -51.37 -5.36 7.76
C GLY A 93 -50.97 -4.03 8.40
N LEU A 94 -50.95 -2.92 7.65
CA LEU A 94 -50.67 -1.61 8.22
C LEU A 94 -51.76 -1.19 9.25
N PRO A 95 -51.38 -0.44 10.30
CA PRO A 95 -50.04 0.11 10.57
C PRO A 95 -49.10 -0.86 11.33
N ASP A 96 -49.49 -2.11 11.56
CA ASP A 96 -48.64 -3.09 12.23
C ASP A 96 -47.55 -3.61 11.27
N VAL A 97 -46.31 -3.15 11.49
CA VAL A 97 -45.16 -3.51 10.64
C VAL A 97 -44.87 -5.02 10.68
N ASP A 98 -45.22 -5.72 11.75
CA ASP A 98 -45.02 -7.17 11.86
C ASP A 98 -46.02 -7.96 10.98
N GLN A 99 -47.16 -7.35 10.66
CA GLN A 99 -48.19 -7.90 9.75
C GLN A 99 -48.07 -7.37 8.32
N PHE A 100 -47.13 -6.46 8.07
CA PHE A 100 -46.95 -5.80 6.77
C PHE A 100 -46.65 -6.82 5.68
N THR A 101 -47.48 -6.81 4.64
CA THR A 101 -47.21 -7.50 3.38
C THR A 101 -47.56 -6.58 2.22
N ILE A 102 -46.82 -6.69 1.13
CA ILE A 102 -47.02 -5.94 -0.10
C ILE A 102 -46.96 -6.89 -1.29
N ASP A 103 -47.95 -6.78 -2.17
CA ASP A 103 -47.92 -7.32 -3.53
C ASP A 103 -47.60 -6.15 -4.44
N LEU A 104 -46.33 -5.99 -4.80
CA LEU A 104 -45.78 -4.88 -5.57
C LEU A 104 -45.41 -5.37 -6.97
N ASN A 105 -45.95 -4.68 -7.98
CA ASN A 105 -45.45 -4.74 -9.35
C ASN A 105 -44.87 -3.36 -9.70
N LEU A 106 -43.54 -3.32 -9.77
CA LEU A 106 -42.76 -2.13 -10.04
C LEU A 106 -42.49 -2.04 -11.54
N HIS A 107 -43.29 -1.21 -12.22
CA HIS A 107 -43.14 -0.98 -13.66
C HIS A 107 -41.90 -0.13 -13.97
N GLU A 108 -41.58 0.82 -13.09
CA GLU A 108 -40.42 1.69 -13.22
C GLU A 108 -39.99 2.21 -11.84
N LEU A 109 -38.72 2.08 -11.52
CA LEU A 109 -38.02 2.98 -10.62
C LEU A 109 -36.79 3.49 -11.34
N THR A 110 -36.78 4.76 -11.71
CA THR A 110 -35.61 5.46 -12.26
C THR A 110 -35.10 6.43 -11.21
N THR A 111 -33.80 6.45 -10.94
CA THR A 111 -33.14 7.41 -10.04
C THR A 111 -31.65 7.52 -10.38
N GLY A 112 -30.87 8.20 -9.57
CA GLY A 112 -29.42 8.29 -9.76
C GLY A 112 -28.72 8.93 -8.57
N LYS A 113 -27.39 8.90 -8.60
CA LYS A 113 -26.52 9.43 -7.53
C LYS A 113 -26.95 10.80 -7.00
N GLY A 114 -27.22 11.76 -7.89
CA GLY A 114 -27.57 13.13 -7.49
C GLY A 114 -28.84 13.21 -6.64
N ASP A 115 -29.82 12.34 -6.91
CA ASP A 115 -31.06 12.28 -6.14
C ASP A 115 -30.88 11.44 -4.87
N LEU A 116 -30.22 10.28 -4.96
CA LEU A 116 -29.98 9.41 -3.80
C LEU A 116 -29.16 10.10 -2.72
N ASP A 117 -28.13 10.87 -3.10
CA ASP A 117 -27.32 11.66 -2.16
C ASP A 117 -28.15 12.72 -1.40
N ARG A 118 -29.34 13.08 -1.91
CA ARG A 118 -30.27 14.05 -1.33
C ARG A 118 -31.49 13.42 -0.64
N LEU A 119 -31.86 12.20 -1.03
CA LEU A 119 -33.03 11.48 -0.53
C LEU A 119 -32.68 10.50 0.59
N ILE A 120 -31.46 9.95 0.61
CA ILE A 120 -31.02 8.96 1.60
C ILE A 120 -30.13 9.61 2.65
N ALA A 121 -30.40 9.31 3.93
CA ALA A 121 -29.55 9.77 5.02
C ALA A 121 -28.19 9.07 4.97
N LYS A 122 -27.10 9.83 5.10
CA LYS A 122 -25.74 9.27 5.10
C LYS A 122 -25.52 8.18 6.15
N SER A 123 -26.23 8.25 7.29
CA SER A 123 -26.18 7.24 8.34
C SER A 123 -26.68 5.85 7.91
N MET A 124 -27.42 5.76 6.80
CA MET A 124 -27.88 4.50 6.23
C MET A 124 -26.88 3.87 5.25
N LEU A 125 -25.78 4.57 4.95
CA LEU A 125 -24.83 4.18 3.92
C LEU A 125 -23.44 3.96 4.50
N PRO A 126 -22.72 2.91 4.10
CA PRO A 126 -21.30 2.81 4.34
C PRO A 126 -20.55 3.96 3.66
N ASP A 127 -19.53 4.53 4.32
CA ASP A 127 -18.70 5.61 3.78
C ASP A 127 -17.97 5.22 2.48
N SER A 128 -17.82 3.91 2.22
CA SER A 128 -17.09 3.32 1.10
C SER A 128 -17.91 3.16 -0.18
N ILE A 129 -19.22 3.44 -0.18
CA ILE A 129 -20.07 3.21 -1.38
C ILE A 129 -20.22 4.49 -2.22
N ASN A 130 -20.20 4.33 -3.54
CA ASN A 130 -20.49 5.38 -4.52
C ASN A 130 -21.60 4.93 -5.48
N PHE A 131 -22.73 5.63 -5.47
CA PHE A 131 -23.88 5.25 -6.31
C PHE A 131 -23.64 5.45 -7.82
N PRO A 132 -24.28 4.61 -8.66
CA PRO A 132 -24.35 4.83 -10.11
C PRO A 132 -25.05 6.15 -10.48
N GLN A 133 -24.65 6.72 -11.62
CA GLN A 133 -25.22 7.99 -12.12
C GLN A 133 -26.68 7.85 -12.56
N ASP A 134 -27.02 6.69 -13.14
CA ASP A 134 -28.40 6.30 -13.43
C ASP A 134 -28.65 4.89 -12.90
N ILE A 135 -29.82 4.70 -12.32
CA ILE A 135 -30.32 3.45 -11.77
C ILE A 135 -31.74 3.26 -12.29
N GLN A 136 -32.02 2.08 -12.79
CA GLN A 136 -33.33 1.61 -13.22
C GLN A 136 -33.61 0.28 -12.54
N LEU A 137 -34.75 0.15 -11.89
CA LEU A 137 -35.21 -1.08 -11.26
C LEU A 137 -36.63 -1.37 -11.71
N VAL A 138 -36.88 -2.61 -12.09
CA VAL A 138 -38.21 -3.12 -12.46
C VAL A 138 -38.37 -4.53 -11.90
N GLY A 139 -39.61 -4.95 -11.66
CA GLY A 139 -39.86 -6.31 -11.19
C GLY A 139 -41.05 -6.44 -10.26
N THR A 140 -41.08 -7.56 -9.53
CA THR A 140 -42.14 -7.90 -8.60
C THR A 140 -41.58 -8.23 -7.22
N PHE A 141 -42.35 -7.89 -6.19
CA PHE A 141 -42.10 -8.27 -4.81
C PHE A 141 -43.43 -8.60 -4.15
N ASN A 142 -43.59 -9.84 -3.72
CA ASN A 142 -44.81 -10.31 -3.07
C ASN A 142 -44.47 -10.87 -1.70
N GLY A 143 -44.92 -10.21 -0.63
CA GLY A 143 -44.75 -10.68 0.74
C GLY A 143 -44.38 -9.58 1.72
N GLY A 144 -43.81 -9.96 2.86
CA GLY A 144 -43.43 -9.07 3.94
C GLY A 144 -42.03 -9.37 4.47
N LEU A 145 -41.70 -8.83 5.64
CA LEU A 145 -40.38 -8.98 6.27
C LEU A 145 -39.99 -10.46 6.53
N ASN A 146 -40.98 -11.29 6.81
CA ASN A 146 -40.78 -12.70 7.18
C ASN A 146 -40.98 -13.68 6.02
N SER A 147 -41.51 -13.26 4.87
CA SER A 147 -41.72 -14.16 3.75
C SER A 147 -41.95 -13.35 2.51
N PHE A 148 -41.13 -13.53 1.47
CA PHE A 148 -41.33 -12.85 0.21
C PHE A 148 -40.86 -13.69 -0.99
N GLN A 149 -41.48 -13.41 -2.13
CA GLN A 149 -41.04 -13.83 -3.45
C GLN A 149 -40.70 -12.58 -4.25
N THR A 150 -39.58 -12.59 -4.97
CA THR A 150 -39.17 -11.43 -5.77
C THR A 150 -38.50 -11.85 -7.06
N ASP A 151 -38.79 -11.11 -8.13
CA ASP A 151 -38.07 -11.14 -9.40
C ASP A 151 -37.77 -9.68 -9.75
N MET A 152 -36.52 -9.27 -9.59
CA MET A 152 -36.08 -7.88 -9.72
C MET A 152 -34.92 -7.77 -10.69
N GLN A 153 -34.98 -6.76 -11.56
CA GLN A 153 -33.95 -6.45 -12.55
C GLN A 153 -33.44 -5.03 -12.34
N LEU A 154 -32.18 -4.94 -11.97
CA LEU A 154 -31.44 -3.71 -11.77
C LEU A 154 -30.57 -3.43 -12.99
N ARG A 155 -30.71 -2.24 -13.56
CA ARG A 155 -29.87 -1.71 -14.63
C ARG A 155 -29.27 -0.40 -14.18
N THR A 156 -27.96 -0.25 -14.30
CA THR A 156 -27.27 0.98 -13.88
C THR A 156 -26.23 1.41 -14.90
N THR A 157 -25.72 2.63 -14.76
CA THR A 157 -24.53 3.08 -15.52
C THR A 157 -23.27 2.29 -15.18
N MET A 158 -23.27 1.54 -14.08
CA MET A 158 -22.14 0.73 -13.62
C MET A 158 -22.29 -0.75 -13.98
N GLY A 159 -23.42 -1.20 -14.56
CA GLY A 159 -23.66 -2.62 -14.86
C GLY A 159 -25.07 -3.06 -14.47
N ASN A 160 -25.37 -4.34 -14.64
CA ASN A 160 -26.71 -4.91 -14.43
C ASN A 160 -26.68 -6.03 -13.40
N ALA A 161 -27.78 -6.21 -12.67
CA ALA A 161 -28.01 -7.37 -11.82
C ALA A 161 -29.47 -7.82 -11.91
N SER A 162 -29.72 -9.11 -11.68
CA SER A 162 -31.05 -9.64 -11.51
C SER A 162 -31.08 -10.63 -10.35
N VAL A 163 -32.18 -10.66 -9.63
CA VAL A 163 -32.42 -11.60 -8.54
C VAL A 163 -33.81 -12.20 -8.66
N ASP A 164 -33.89 -13.53 -8.58
CA ASP A 164 -35.12 -14.30 -8.42
C ASP A 164 -35.00 -15.09 -7.12
N ALA A 165 -35.82 -14.78 -6.12
CA ALA A 165 -35.70 -15.36 -4.79
C ALA A 165 -37.04 -15.66 -4.12
N ASP A 166 -37.12 -16.82 -3.48
CA ASP A 166 -38.10 -17.17 -2.46
C ASP A 166 -37.41 -17.18 -1.10
N TYR A 167 -37.93 -16.40 -0.15
CA TYR A 167 -37.42 -16.30 1.21
C TYR A 167 -38.56 -16.47 2.21
N GLN A 168 -38.31 -17.22 3.28
CA GLN A 168 -39.23 -17.39 4.40
C GLN A 168 -38.45 -17.38 5.70
N ALA A 169 -39.03 -16.82 6.74
CA ALA A 169 -38.48 -16.69 8.07
C ALA A 169 -39.59 -16.89 9.10
N ASN A 170 -39.29 -17.70 10.10
CA ASN A 170 -40.15 -17.86 11.25
C ASN A 170 -39.83 -16.75 12.26
N ALA A 171 -40.78 -15.85 12.51
CA ALA A 171 -40.58 -14.71 13.41
C ALA A 171 -40.24 -15.13 14.86
N GLN A 172 -40.68 -16.31 15.30
CA GLN A 172 -40.48 -16.79 16.67
C GLN A 172 -39.16 -17.56 16.84
N THR A 173 -38.79 -18.40 15.88
CA THR A 173 -37.58 -19.24 15.95
C THR A 173 -36.38 -18.61 15.26
N ARG A 174 -36.61 -17.61 14.38
CA ARG A 174 -35.64 -17.05 13.42
C ARG A 174 -35.09 -18.07 12.41
N ASP A 175 -35.75 -19.22 12.29
CA ASP A 175 -35.43 -20.18 11.22
C ASP A 175 -35.77 -19.54 9.88
N THR A 176 -34.81 -19.51 8.97
CA THR A 176 -34.99 -18.98 7.62
C THR A 176 -34.90 -20.10 6.61
N THR A 177 -35.58 -19.99 5.48
CA THR A 177 -35.37 -20.82 4.29
C THR A 177 -35.32 -19.92 3.08
N TYR A 178 -34.45 -20.23 2.14
CA TYR A 178 -34.29 -19.45 0.93
C TYR A 178 -33.95 -20.32 -0.28
N ASN A 179 -34.33 -19.81 -1.45
CA ASN A 179 -33.93 -20.29 -2.75
C ASN A 179 -33.77 -19.08 -3.66
N ALA A 180 -32.52 -18.69 -3.95
CA ALA A 180 -32.20 -17.46 -4.64
C ALA A 180 -31.25 -17.69 -5.83
N GLN A 181 -31.62 -17.16 -6.99
CA GLN A 181 -30.78 -17.06 -8.17
C GLN A 181 -30.35 -15.61 -8.35
N LEU A 182 -29.04 -15.39 -8.47
CA LEU A 182 -28.42 -14.09 -8.67
C LEU A 182 -27.64 -14.12 -9.98
N SER A 183 -27.79 -13.08 -10.79
CA SER A 183 -26.96 -12.84 -11.98
C SER A 183 -26.49 -11.40 -11.96
N ILE A 184 -25.18 -11.21 -12.04
CA ILE A 184 -24.50 -9.92 -12.13
C ILE A 184 -23.76 -9.89 -13.47
N GLN A 185 -23.92 -8.79 -14.21
CA GLN A 185 -23.31 -8.58 -15.51
C GLN A 185 -22.62 -7.23 -15.54
N ASP A 186 -21.29 -7.26 -15.65
CA ASP A 186 -20.42 -6.11 -15.85
C ASP A 186 -20.60 -5.00 -14.80
N ILE A 187 -20.86 -5.36 -13.53
CA ILE A 187 -20.94 -4.37 -12.45
C ILE A 187 -19.53 -3.86 -12.10
N ASP A 188 -19.30 -2.57 -12.24
CA ASP A 188 -18.06 -1.86 -11.91
C ASP A 188 -17.94 -1.69 -10.38
N ILE A 189 -17.46 -2.75 -9.71
CA ILE A 189 -17.25 -2.76 -8.26
C ILE A 189 -16.10 -1.85 -7.85
N GLY A 190 -15.13 -1.60 -8.74
CA GLY A 190 -14.08 -0.61 -8.54
C GLY A 190 -14.67 0.78 -8.28
N LYS A 191 -15.54 1.26 -9.16
CA LYS A 191 -16.22 2.54 -8.96
C LYS A 191 -17.20 2.53 -7.80
N LEU A 192 -17.91 1.42 -7.58
CA LEU A 192 -18.87 1.28 -6.48
C LEU A 192 -18.21 1.37 -5.11
N MET A 193 -17.02 0.76 -4.94
CA MET A 193 -16.30 0.66 -3.67
C MET A 193 -15.15 1.66 -3.53
N LYS A 194 -14.97 2.56 -4.52
CA LYS A 194 -13.85 3.54 -4.57
C LYS A 194 -12.47 2.87 -4.61
N MET A 195 -12.37 1.79 -5.38
CA MET A 195 -11.19 0.95 -5.59
C MET A 195 -10.83 0.81 -7.08
N ASP A 196 -11.16 1.82 -7.90
CA ASP A 196 -10.99 1.81 -9.36
C ASP A 196 -9.52 1.70 -9.83
N SER A 197 -8.55 1.91 -8.94
CA SER A 197 -7.13 1.68 -9.21
C SER A 197 -6.74 0.19 -9.21
N VAL A 198 -7.54 -0.67 -8.58
CA VAL A 198 -7.21 -2.10 -8.35
C VAL A 198 -8.32 -3.06 -8.79
N LEU A 199 -9.58 -2.63 -8.80
CA LEU A 199 -10.73 -3.43 -9.20
C LEU A 199 -11.48 -2.74 -10.35
N GLY A 200 -12.07 -3.52 -11.23
CA GLY A 200 -12.92 -3.05 -12.32
C GLY A 200 -14.28 -3.72 -12.28
N LYS A 201 -14.71 -4.27 -13.42
CA LYS A 201 -16.00 -4.93 -13.58
C LYS A 201 -16.01 -6.38 -13.09
N ILE A 202 -17.16 -6.81 -12.59
CA ILE A 202 -17.44 -8.21 -12.24
C ILE A 202 -18.70 -8.71 -12.97
N SER A 203 -18.63 -9.93 -13.47
CA SER A 203 -19.76 -10.74 -13.93
C SER A 203 -19.80 -12.05 -13.14
N PHE A 204 -20.91 -12.33 -12.47
CA PHE A 204 -21.04 -13.42 -11.52
C PHE A 204 -22.45 -14.00 -11.55
N ALA A 205 -22.57 -15.33 -11.48
CA ALA A 205 -23.85 -16.01 -11.35
C ALA A 205 -23.84 -16.93 -10.14
N ALA A 206 -24.92 -16.97 -9.37
CA ALA A 206 -25.04 -17.88 -8.23
C ALA A 206 -26.47 -18.41 -8.04
N HIS A 207 -26.55 -19.63 -7.52
CA HIS A 207 -27.76 -20.24 -7.02
C HIS A 207 -27.49 -20.71 -5.58
N ALA A 208 -28.25 -20.18 -4.63
CA ALA A 208 -28.14 -20.53 -3.22
C ALA A 208 -29.48 -21.04 -2.72
N LYS A 209 -29.49 -22.22 -2.09
CA LYS A 209 -30.69 -22.82 -1.51
C LYS A 209 -30.37 -23.38 -0.14
N GLY A 210 -31.14 -23.02 0.87
CA GLY A 210 -30.85 -23.50 2.22
C GLY A 210 -31.80 -22.99 3.28
N SER A 211 -31.39 -23.21 4.52
CA SER A 211 -32.03 -22.72 5.73
C SER A 211 -31.01 -22.18 6.71
N GLY A 212 -31.33 -21.07 7.38
CA GLY A 212 -30.40 -20.37 8.28
C GLY A 212 -29.39 -19.50 7.52
N LEU A 213 -29.14 -18.31 8.05
CA LEU A 213 -28.14 -17.37 7.50
C LEU A 213 -26.85 -17.32 8.35
N ASP A 214 -26.89 -17.87 9.56
CA ASP A 214 -25.74 -17.98 10.44
C ASP A 214 -24.88 -19.19 10.01
N PRO A 215 -23.62 -18.99 9.59
CA PRO A 215 -22.73 -20.08 9.16
C PRO A 215 -22.61 -21.23 10.18
N ALA A 216 -22.73 -20.94 11.48
CA ALA A 216 -22.63 -21.95 12.55
C ALA A 216 -23.84 -22.92 12.59
N THR A 217 -24.98 -22.53 12.02
CA THR A 217 -26.24 -23.31 12.08
C THR A 217 -26.86 -23.59 10.71
N ALA A 218 -26.43 -22.86 9.67
CA ALA A 218 -26.98 -22.95 8.33
C ALA A 218 -26.86 -24.34 7.70
N VAL A 219 -27.89 -24.72 6.95
CA VAL A 219 -27.90 -25.89 6.08
C VAL A 219 -28.18 -25.40 4.67
N ALA A 220 -27.17 -25.37 3.80
CA ALA A 220 -27.28 -24.72 2.50
C ALA A 220 -26.44 -25.43 1.43
N ASP A 221 -26.90 -25.34 0.19
CA ASP A 221 -26.18 -25.69 -1.03
C ASP A 221 -26.03 -24.41 -1.86
N ILE A 222 -24.79 -24.06 -2.22
CA ILE A 222 -24.44 -22.85 -2.96
C ILE A 222 -23.62 -23.25 -4.18
N GLN A 223 -24.07 -22.82 -5.35
CA GLN A 223 -23.36 -22.94 -6.61
C GLN A 223 -23.09 -21.54 -7.14
N GLY A 224 -21.83 -21.21 -7.37
CA GLY A 224 -21.40 -19.92 -7.90
C GLY A 224 -20.51 -20.11 -9.11
N LYS A 225 -20.53 -19.15 -10.02
CA LYS A 225 -19.59 -19.04 -11.13
C LYS A 225 -19.18 -17.59 -11.29
N LEU A 226 -17.89 -17.32 -11.08
CA LEU A 226 -17.27 -16.11 -11.59
C LEU A 226 -17.10 -16.27 -13.11
N ILE A 227 -17.78 -15.40 -13.83
CA ILE A 227 -17.70 -15.35 -15.30
C ILE A 227 -16.50 -14.50 -15.68
N SER A 228 -16.42 -13.29 -15.12
CA SER A 228 -15.24 -12.43 -15.23
C SER A 228 -15.07 -11.50 -14.01
N LEU A 229 -13.83 -11.14 -13.70
CA LEU A 229 -13.45 -10.10 -12.75
C LEU A 229 -12.23 -9.35 -13.28
N GLU A 230 -12.33 -8.05 -13.47
CA GLU A 230 -11.18 -7.19 -13.70
C GLU A 230 -10.54 -6.84 -12.35
N ALA A 231 -9.30 -7.29 -12.12
CA ALA A 231 -8.53 -6.92 -10.94
C ALA A 231 -7.03 -6.82 -11.29
N MET A 232 -6.35 -5.84 -10.71
CA MET A 232 -4.90 -5.61 -10.89
C MET A 232 -4.46 -5.56 -12.37
N GLY A 233 -5.33 -5.05 -13.26
CA GLY A 233 -5.05 -4.96 -14.70
C GLY A 233 -5.16 -6.26 -15.49
N TYR A 234 -5.74 -7.32 -14.90
CA TYR A 234 -6.04 -8.60 -15.56
C TYR A 234 -7.52 -8.97 -15.41
N GLU A 235 -8.09 -9.64 -16.40
CA GLU A 235 -9.47 -10.16 -16.36
C GLU A 235 -9.45 -11.65 -16.02
N TYR A 236 -9.80 -11.98 -14.78
CA TYR A 236 -9.92 -13.34 -14.27
C TYR A 236 -11.23 -13.96 -14.73
N THR A 237 -11.19 -15.19 -15.25
CA THR A 237 -12.37 -15.81 -15.88
C THR A 237 -12.60 -17.25 -15.44
N ASP A 238 -13.83 -17.72 -15.60
CA ASP A 238 -14.22 -19.14 -15.46
C ASP A 238 -13.80 -19.81 -14.14
N ILE A 239 -14.15 -19.18 -13.00
CA ILE A 239 -13.94 -19.76 -11.67
C ILE A 239 -15.26 -20.29 -11.12
N GLY A 240 -15.37 -21.61 -10.95
CA GLY A 240 -16.51 -22.30 -10.37
C GLY A 240 -16.39 -22.45 -8.87
N ILE A 241 -17.50 -22.32 -8.14
CA ILE A 241 -17.59 -22.45 -6.68
C ILE A 241 -18.76 -23.37 -6.35
N ASN A 242 -18.51 -24.43 -5.60
CA ASN A 242 -19.55 -25.29 -5.03
C ASN A 242 -19.34 -25.37 -3.52
N ALA A 243 -20.28 -24.88 -2.73
CA ALA A 243 -20.20 -24.94 -1.28
C ALA A 243 -21.45 -25.61 -0.68
N THR A 244 -21.24 -26.40 0.37
CA THR A 244 -22.33 -26.93 1.19
C THR A 244 -22.08 -26.58 2.65
N ALA A 245 -23.13 -26.21 3.37
CA ALA A 245 -23.14 -25.97 4.81
C ALA A 245 -24.08 -26.97 5.47
N LYS A 246 -23.67 -27.55 6.59
CA LYS A 246 -24.44 -28.51 7.40
C LYS A 246 -24.24 -28.22 8.88
N SER A 247 -24.90 -27.17 9.37
CA SER A 247 -24.88 -26.75 10.78
C SER A 247 -23.46 -26.55 11.32
N GLY A 248 -22.73 -25.65 10.67
CA GLY A 248 -21.37 -25.28 11.03
C GLY A 248 -20.28 -26.07 10.30
N ASP A 249 -20.59 -27.25 9.74
CA ASP A 249 -19.70 -27.99 8.84
C ASP A 249 -19.86 -27.44 7.42
N ILE A 250 -18.85 -26.73 6.92
CA ILE A 250 -18.86 -26.12 5.59
C ILE A 250 -17.80 -26.80 4.73
N THR A 251 -18.17 -27.25 3.54
CA THR A 251 -17.24 -27.73 2.51
C THR A 251 -17.36 -26.85 1.29
N ALA A 252 -16.25 -26.41 0.70
CA ALA A 252 -16.21 -25.67 -0.54
C ALA A 252 -15.21 -26.28 -1.51
N ALA A 253 -15.62 -26.44 -2.77
CA ALA A 253 -14.75 -26.79 -3.88
C ALA A 253 -14.73 -25.60 -4.85
N VAL A 254 -13.54 -25.08 -5.15
CA VAL A 254 -13.33 -23.98 -6.10
C VAL A 254 -12.40 -24.45 -7.20
N THR A 255 -12.82 -24.29 -8.45
CA THR A 255 -12.06 -24.70 -9.63
C THR A 255 -11.86 -23.50 -10.52
N SER A 256 -10.62 -23.18 -10.87
CA SER A 256 -10.29 -22.10 -11.78
C SER A 256 -9.77 -22.67 -13.09
N ASP A 257 -10.49 -22.41 -14.18
CA ASP A 257 -10.09 -22.74 -15.54
C ASP A 257 -9.41 -21.54 -16.25
N ASP A 258 -9.09 -20.48 -15.51
CA ASP A 258 -8.42 -19.29 -16.04
C ASP A 258 -7.04 -19.65 -16.65
N PRO A 259 -6.71 -19.14 -17.85
CA PRO A 259 -5.47 -19.51 -18.54
C PRO A 259 -4.17 -19.09 -17.82
N ASN A 260 -4.23 -18.18 -16.86
CA ASN A 260 -3.05 -17.69 -16.12
C ASN A 260 -3.12 -17.98 -14.61
N ILE A 261 -4.22 -18.55 -14.11
CA ILE A 261 -4.37 -19.02 -12.74
C ILE A 261 -5.27 -20.28 -12.70
N ASN A 262 -4.72 -21.43 -13.06
CA ASN A 262 -5.42 -22.71 -13.03
C ASN A 262 -5.16 -23.45 -11.71
N PHE A 263 -6.23 -23.74 -10.96
CA PHE A 263 -6.14 -24.45 -9.68
C PHE A 263 -7.44 -25.17 -9.32
N ASP A 264 -7.31 -26.19 -8.46
CA ASP A 264 -8.38 -26.86 -7.74
C ASP A 264 -8.19 -26.64 -6.24
N LEU A 265 -9.21 -26.16 -5.54
CA LEU A 265 -9.20 -25.93 -4.10
C LEU A 265 -10.35 -26.67 -3.44
N ASP A 266 -10.01 -27.54 -2.48
CA ASP A 266 -10.94 -28.13 -1.53
C ASP A 266 -10.73 -27.47 -0.16
N ALA A 267 -11.78 -26.86 0.39
CA ALA A 267 -11.78 -26.27 1.72
C ALA A 267 -12.85 -26.91 2.59
N HIS A 268 -12.53 -27.09 3.86
CA HIS A 268 -13.43 -27.53 4.90
C HIS A 268 -13.30 -26.57 6.08
N ALA A 269 -14.42 -26.13 6.63
CA ALA A 269 -14.44 -25.26 7.80
C ALA A 269 -15.46 -25.75 8.83
N ASP A 270 -15.09 -25.64 10.10
CA ASP A 270 -15.96 -25.86 11.25
C ASP A 270 -16.22 -24.51 11.94
N MET A 271 -17.44 -24.01 11.79
CA MET A 271 -17.88 -22.70 12.30
C MET A 271 -18.59 -22.77 13.66
N ARG A 272 -18.58 -23.93 14.34
CA ARG A 272 -19.37 -24.13 15.58
C ARG A 272 -18.77 -23.45 16.81
N ASP A 273 -17.45 -23.29 16.83
CA ASP A 273 -16.71 -22.66 17.90
C ASP A 273 -16.46 -21.16 17.63
N ARG A 274 -16.04 -20.42 18.67
CA ARG A 274 -15.74 -18.98 18.55
C ARG A 274 -14.70 -18.67 17.46
N TYR A 275 -13.71 -19.53 17.32
CA TYR A 275 -12.68 -19.45 16.30
C TYR A 275 -12.85 -20.65 15.37
N PRO A 276 -13.08 -20.42 14.06
CA PRO A 276 -13.37 -21.53 13.17
C PRO A 276 -12.14 -22.38 12.92
N LYS A 277 -12.35 -23.69 12.76
CA LYS A 277 -11.33 -24.61 12.24
C LYS A 277 -11.38 -24.58 10.73
N VAL A 278 -10.23 -24.60 10.07
CA VAL A 278 -10.17 -24.54 8.60
C VAL A 278 -9.09 -25.48 8.08
N ALA A 279 -9.48 -26.38 7.19
CA ALA A 279 -8.58 -27.21 6.40
C ALA A 279 -8.70 -26.83 4.92
N ILE A 280 -7.58 -26.63 4.25
CA ILE A 280 -7.51 -26.28 2.82
C ILE A 280 -6.54 -27.23 2.13
N ASN A 281 -6.91 -27.73 0.96
CA ASN A 281 -6.04 -28.44 0.05
C ASN A 281 -6.21 -27.83 -1.34
N MET A 282 -5.22 -27.06 -1.78
CA MET A 282 -5.23 -26.40 -3.08
C MET A 282 -4.11 -26.96 -3.95
N MET A 283 -4.49 -27.54 -5.08
CA MET A 283 -3.56 -27.93 -6.14
C MET A 283 -3.51 -26.82 -7.18
N VAL A 284 -2.35 -26.20 -7.34
CA VAL A 284 -2.11 -25.20 -8.37
C VAL A 284 -1.47 -25.91 -9.56
N ASP A 285 -2.21 -26.00 -10.67
CA ASP A 285 -1.64 -26.51 -11.92
C ASP A 285 -0.69 -25.47 -12.51
N SER A 286 -1.14 -24.22 -12.63
CA SER A 286 -0.29 -23.13 -13.12
C SER A 286 -0.76 -21.74 -12.66
N ILE A 287 0.19 -20.92 -12.24
CA ILE A 287 0.04 -19.46 -12.09
C ILE A 287 1.09 -18.80 -12.97
N ASN A 288 0.73 -17.84 -13.81
CA ASN A 288 1.64 -17.10 -14.68
C ASN A 288 1.72 -15.62 -14.27
N LEU A 289 2.71 -15.27 -13.45
CA LEU A 289 2.80 -13.94 -12.84
C LEU A 289 3.02 -12.82 -13.87
N LYS A 290 3.66 -13.11 -15.00
CA LYS A 290 3.87 -12.12 -16.08
C LYS A 290 2.57 -11.76 -16.78
N ASN A 291 1.81 -12.77 -17.17
CA ASN A 291 0.52 -12.55 -17.84
C ASN A 291 -0.54 -11.98 -16.90
N LEU A 292 -0.40 -12.22 -15.58
CA LEU A 292 -1.20 -11.58 -14.55
C LEU A 292 -0.75 -10.13 -14.24
N HIS A 293 0.30 -9.62 -14.91
CA HIS A 293 0.91 -8.31 -14.67
C HIS A 293 1.43 -8.09 -13.24
N LEU A 294 1.82 -9.17 -12.56
CA LEU A 294 2.37 -9.13 -11.20
C LEU A 294 3.90 -9.07 -11.18
N MET A 295 4.56 -9.42 -12.29
CA MET A 295 6.01 -9.33 -12.44
C MET A 295 6.40 -9.18 -13.92
N ASP A 296 7.49 -8.47 -14.22
CA ASP A 296 7.96 -8.30 -15.60
C ASP A 296 8.60 -9.58 -16.17
N ASP A 297 9.28 -10.34 -15.31
CA ASP A 297 9.95 -11.58 -15.67
C ASP A 297 8.98 -12.75 -15.86
N GLU A 298 9.38 -13.72 -16.68
CA GLU A 298 8.56 -14.91 -16.93
C GLU A 298 8.63 -15.88 -15.75
N LEU A 299 7.70 -15.76 -14.81
CA LEU A 299 7.56 -16.72 -13.71
C LEU A 299 6.23 -17.47 -13.79
N ARG A 300 6.35 -18.79 -13.87
CA ARG A 300 5.23 -19.71 -13.70
C ARG A 300 5.42 -20.61 -12.50
N TYR A 301 4.35 -20.80 -11.73
CA TYR A 301 4.37 -21.60 -10.51
C TYR A 301 3.37 -22.76 -10.60
N HIS A 302 3.79 -23.92 -10.10
CA HIS A 302 3.01 -25.12 -9.88
C HIS A 302 3.29 -25.65 -8.48
N GLY A 303 2.30 -26.19 -7.78
CA GLY A 303 2.52 -26.81 -6.47
C GLY A 303 1.24 -27.12 -5.74
N ARG A 304 1.35 -27.56 -4.48
CA ARG A 304 0.21 -27.87 -3.63
C ARG A 304 0.32 -27.15 -2.29
N LEU A 305 -0.71 -26.41 -1.93
CA LEU A 305 -0.87 -25.80 -0.60
C LEU A 305 -1.80 -26.68 0.24
N VAL A 306 -1.36 -27.03 1.44
CA VAL A 306 -2.15 -27.74 2.44
C VAL A 306 -2.15 -26.91 3.71
N ALA A 307 -3.32 -26.44 4.14
CA ALA A 307 -3.47 -25.76 5.42
C ALA A 307 -4.36 -26.58 6.35
N ASP A 308 -4.03 -26.58 7.63
CA ASP A 308 -4.81 -27.21 8.69
C ASP A 308 -4.73 -26.33 9.94
N PHE A 309 -5.83 -25.65 10.25
CA PHE A 309 -5.96 -24.71 11.34
C PHE A 309 -7.02 -25.17 12.33
N GLU A 310 -6.62 -25.34 13.58
CA GLU A 310 -7.53 -25.49 14.72
C GLU A 310 -8.17 -24.14 15.09
N THR A 311 -7.51 -23.03 14.77
CA THR A 311 -8.06 -21.68 14.85
C THR A 311 -7.54 -20.85 13.66
N ALA A 312 -8.47 -20.41 12.80
CA ALA A 312 -8.17 -19.62 11.60
C ALA A 312 -8.31 -18.10 11.81
N ASP A 313 -8.25 -17.63 13.07
CA ASP A 313 -8.20 -16.22 13.41
C ASP A 313 -6.76 -15.71 13.27
N ILE A 314 -6.56 -14.62 12.52
CA ILE A 314 -5.20 -14.13 12.20
C ILE A 314 -4.39 -13.71 13.44
N ASP A 315 -5.06 -13.29 14.52
CA ASP A 315 -4.42 -12.87 15.77
C ASP A 315 -4.24 -14.03 16.76
N TYR A 316 -4.97 -15.12 16.56
CA TYR A 316 -4.93 -16.34 17.38
C TYR A 316 -4.72 -17.58 16.52
N LEU A 317 -3.84 -17.48 15.54
CA LEU A 317 -3.59 -18.51 14.52
C LEU A 317 -2.98 -19.76 15.16
N ASN A 318 -3.61 -20.93 14.95
CA ASN A 318 -3.11 -22.21 15.45
C ASN A 318 -3.26 -23.30 14.39
N GLY A 319 -2.13 -23.78 13.88
CA GLY A 319 -2.11 -24.75 12.78
C GLY A 319 -0.87 -24.68 11.92
N THR A 320 -0.98 -25.22 10.71
CA THR A 320 0.12 -25.29 9.74
C THR A 320 -0.34 -24.96 8.34
N VAL A 321 0.56 -24.37 7.54
CA VAL A 321 0.47 -24.26 6.09
C VAL A 321 1.71 -24.88 5.48
N ASP A 322 1.52 -25.88 4.64
CA ASP A 322 2.57 -26.56 3.90
C ASP A 322 2.39 -26.30 2.41
N ILE A 323 3.40 -25.72 1.78
CA ILE A 323 3.51 -25.62 0.33
C ILE A 323 4.51 -26.69 -0.12
N VAL A 324 4.01 -27.69 -0.83
CA VAL A 324 4.77 -28.88 -1.24
C VAL A 324 4.72 -29.07 -2.75
N ASN A 325 5.64 -29.89 -3.27
CA ASN A 325 5.73 -30.21 -4.70
C ASN A 325 5.86 -28.97 -5.60
N SER A 326 6.48 -27.91 -5.07
CA SER A 326 6.65 -26.64 -5.75
C SER A 326 7.60 -26.76 -6.93
N SER A 327 7.14 -26.34 -8.11
CA SER A 327 7.96 -26.16 -9.30
C SER A 327 7.77 -24.75 -9.84
N ILE A 328 8.89 -24.05 -10.00
CA ILE A 328 8.95 -22.69 -10.54
C ILE A 328 9.68 -22.75 -11.87
N ALA A 329 9.03 -22.32 -12.94
CA ALA A 329 9.72 -21.96 -14.18
C ALA A 329 9.97 -20.45 -14.13
N TYR A 330 11.23 -20.04 -14.13
CA TYR A 330 11.63 -18.63 -14.12
C TYR A 330 12.56 -18.39 -15.30
N ASN A 331 12.11 -17.59 -16.26
CA ASN A 331 12.70 -17.43 -17.58
C ASN A 331 12.95 -18.81 -18.24
N ASP A 332 14.20 -19.10 -18.63
CA ASP A 332 14.57 -20.37 -19.28
C ASP A 332 14.89 -21.51 -18.29
N GLU A 333 14.86 -21.24 -16.99
CA GLU A 333 15.24 -22.20 -15.95
C GLU A 333 14.05 -22.77 -15.18
N ARG A 334 14.25 -23.94 -14.58
CA ARG A 334 13.26 -24.60 -13.73
C ARG A 334 13.86 -24.96 -12.39
N TYR A 335 13.19 -24.56 -11.32
CA TYR A 335 13.54 -24.84 -9.95
C TYR A 335 12.45 -25.68 -9.30
N THR A 336 12.87 -26.60 -8.44
CA THR A 336 11.98 -27.32 -7.53
C THR A 336 12.33 -26.87 -6.13
N LEU A 337 11.37 -26.33 -5.40
CA LEU A 337 11.57 -25.98 -3.99
C LEU A 337 11.25 -27.19 -3.12
N ASP A 338 12.00 -27.36 -2.04
CA ASP A 338 11.55 -28.20 -0.94
C ASP A 338 10.32 -27.57 -0.25
N THR A 339 9.76 -28.27 0.71
CA THR A 339 8.58 -27.85 1.47
C THR A 339 8.80 -26.48 2.11
N VAL A 340 7.89 -25.54 1.85
CA VAL A 340 7.77 -24.31 2.62
C VAL A 340 6.68 -24.53 3.67
N ARG A 341 7.06 -24.49 4.95
CA ARG A 341 6.16 -24.73 6.07
C ARG A 341 6.04 -23.48 6.94
N LEU A 342 4.81 -23.02 7.13
CA LEU A 342 4.44 -22.08 8.17
C LEU A 342 3.76 -22.86 9.30
N ARG A 343 4.17 -22.63 10.54
CA ARG A 343 3.54 -23.18 11.73
C ARG A 343 3.19 -22.06 12.70
N ALA A 344 1.93 -21.99 13.09
CA ALA A 344 1.44 -21.05 14.08
C ALA A 344 0.94 -21.80 15.32
N VAL A 345 1.22 -21.27 16.51
CA VAL A 345 0.72 -21.79 17.78
C VAL A 345 0.30 -20.59 18.64
N ALA A 346 -0.99 -20.48 18.93
CA ALA A 346 -1.53 -19.49 19.85
C ALA A 346 -1.72 -20.10 21.26
N GLN A 347 -1.25 -19.40 22.29
CA GLN A 347 -1.45 -19.73 23.70
C GLN A 347 -1.88 -18.48 24.48
N ASP A 348 -2.48 -18.66 25.65
CA ASP A 348 -3.07 -17.57 26.46
C ASP A 348 -2.13 -16.37 26.72
N SER A 349 -0.81 -16.59 26.74
CA SER A 349 0.19 -15.56 27.05
C SER A 349 1.30 -15.41 26.01
N SER A 350 1.28 -16.18 24.92
CA SER A 350 2.34 -16.15 23.90
C SER A 350 1.89 -16.84 22.62
N ASN A 351 2.19 -16.21 21.50
CA ASN A 351 2.00 -16.72 20.16
C ASN A 351 3.37 -17.06 19.55
N LEU A 352 3.43 -18.13 18.77
CA LEU A 352 4.61 -18.57 18.03
C LEU A 352 4.24 -18.64 16.54
N LEU A 353 5.06 -18.04 15.70
CA LEU A 353 5.04 -18.21 14.25
C LEU A 353 6.40 -18.72 13.79
N GLN A 354 6.43 -19.78 13.00
CA GLN A 354 7.66 -20.36 12.46
C GLN A 354 7.51 -20.56 10.96
N LEU A 355 8.48 -20.09 10.20
CA LEU A 355 8.63 -20.33 8.78
C LEU A 355 9.88 -21.18 8.55
N HIS A 356 9.72 -22.26 7.81
CA HIS A 356 10.81 -23.16 7.42
C HIS A 356 10.77 -23.33 5.90
N SER A 357 11.87 -22.98 5.23
CA SER A 357 12.09 -23.25 3.81
C SER A 357 13.58 -23.49 3.53
N GLU A 358 13.91 -23.90 2.30
CA GLU A 358 15.31 -24.07 1.89
C GLU A 358 16.14 -22.77 1.85
N PHE A 359 15.49 -21.60 1.87
CA PHE A 359 16.14 -20.28 1.77
C PHE A 359 15.92 -19.39 2.99
N LEU A 360 14.92 -19.70 3.82
CA LEU A 360 14.56 -18.90 4.99
C LEU A 360 14.08 -19.78 6.13
N ASN A 361 14.77 -19.71 7.26
CA ASN A 361 14.34 -20.25 8.54
C ASN A 361 14.08 -19.10 9.49
N ALA A 362 12.80 -18.81 9.81
CA ALA A 362 12.45 -17.70 10.67
C ALA A 362 11.47 -18.12 11.76
N HIS A 363 11.54 -17.47 12.91
CA HIS A 363 10.53 -17.60 13.95
C HIS A 363 10.33 -16.30 14.70
N MET A 364 9.12 -16.15 15.25
CA MET A 364 8.71 -15.04 16.08
C MET A 364 7.89 -15.57 17.24
N VAL A 365 8.24 -15.16 18.46
CA VAL A 365 7.60 -15.64 19.69
C VAL A 365 7.34 -14.50 20.64
N GLY A 366 6.13 -14.42 21.19
CA GLY A 366 5.76 -13.40 22.17
C GLY A 366 4.28 -13.07 22.17
N ASN A 367 3.90 -12.00 22.85
CA ASN A 367 2.53 -11.50 22.86
C ASN A 367 2.37 -10.47 21.74
N TYR A 368 1.80 -10.92 20.61
CA TYR A 368 1.55 -10.06 19.47
C TYR A 368 0.24 -10.45 18.78
N LYS A 369 -0.28 -9.49 18.01
CA LYS A 369 -1.37 -9.68 17.06
C LYS A 369 -0.83 -9.43 15.65
N LEU A 370 -0.90 -10.45 14.80
CA LEU A 370 -0.31 -10.40 13.47
C LEU A 370 -0.91 -9.25 12.63
N SER A 371 -2.20 -8.96 12.80
CA SER A 371 -2.89 -7.86 12.11
C SER A 371 -2.39 -6.45 12.49
N GLU A 372 -1.77 -6.31 13.67
CA GLU A 372 -1.37 -5.02 14.24
C GLU A 372 0.16 -4.78 14.14
N LEU A 373 0.94 -5.77 13.69
CA LEU A 373 2.41 -5.68 13.65
C LEU A 373 2.90 -4.52 12.79
N SER A 374 2.39 -4.37 11.56
CA SER A 374 2.83 -3.32 10.63
C SER A 374 2.66 -1.93 11.25
N SER A 375 1.49 -1.67 11.84
CA SER A 375 1.20 -0.41 12.51
C SER A 375 2.11 -0.16 13.72
N SER A 376 2.36 -1.18 14.54
CA SER A 376 3.24 -1.06 15.70
C SER A 376 4.70 -0.78 15.32
N ILE A 377 5.21 -1.41 14.25
CA ILE A 377 6.57 -1.21 13.75
C ILE A 377 6.72 0.20 13.18
N GLN A 378 5.76 0.65 12.37
CA GLN A 378 5.75 2.02 11.82
C GLN A 378 5.73 3.08 12.93
N ASP A 379 4.92 2.86 13.98
CA ASP A 379 4.84 3.78 15.11
C ASP A 379 6.18 3.87 15.88
N ILE A 380 6.88 2.76 16.11
CA ILE A 380 8.23 2.82 16.74
C ILE A 380 9.22 3.55 15.84
N ILE A 381 9.25 3.27 14.53
CA ILE A 381 10.17 3.95 13.61
C ILE A 381 9.92 5.47 13.62
N ALA A 382 8.65 5.89 13.65
CA ALA A 382 8.25 7.28 13.69
C ALA A 382 8.69 8.03 14.96
N VAL A 383 8.94 7.33 16.09
CA VAL A 383 9.52 7.96 17.30
C VAL A 383 10.91 8.55 17.02
N TYR A 384 11.69 7.91 16.15
CA TYR A 384 13.06 8.31 15.87
C TYR A 384 13.17 9.12 14.58
N TYR A 385 12.43 8.72 13.55
CA TYR A 385 12.50 9.29 12.21
C TYR A 385 11.13 9.46 11.57
N GLN A 386 10.68 10.70 11.48
CA GLN A 386 9.42 11.12 10.88
C GLN A 386 9.65 12.36 10.00
N PRO A 387 10.10 12.19 8.75
CA PRO A 387 10.38 13.29 7.84
C PRO A 387 9.11 14.07 7.45
N ASP A 388 7.94 13.45 7.56
CA ASP A 388 6.65 14.05 7.27
C ASP A 388 6.07 14.83 8.45
N SER A 389 5.39 15.93 8.17
CA SER A 389 4.84 16.83 9.19
C SER A 389 3.67 16.24 10.00
N ILE A 390 3.09 15.12 9.57
CA ILE A 390 1.92 14.49 10.22
C ILE A 390 2.21 12.99 10.38
N ALA A 391 2.35 12.53 11.62
CA ALA A 391 2.51 11.11 11.90
C ALA A 391 1.13 10.45 11.81
N PRO A 392 0.96 9.36 11.05
CA PRO A 392 -0.26 8.56 11.14
C PRO A 392 -0.32 7.93 12.53
N VAL A 393 -1.34 8.28 13.31
CA VAL A 393 -1.61 7.62 14.59
C VAL A 393 -2.30 6.31 14.29
N HIS A 394 -1.63 5.21 14.61
CA HIS A 394 -2.22 3.88 14.49
C HIS A 394 -2.69 3.42 15.88
N GLU A 395 -3.92 2.92 15.96
CA GLU A 395 -4.40 2.25 17.16
C GLU A 395 -4.02 0.76 17.10
N TYR A 396 -3.33 0.29 18.14
CA TYR A 396 -2.95 -1.11 18.28
C TYR A 396 -2.77 -1.48 19.77
N ALA A 397 -2.96 -2.75 20.10
CA ALA A 397 -2.69 -3.29 21.44
C ALA A 397 -1.17 -3.43 21.67
N PRO A 398 -0.67 -3.38 22.92
CA PRO A 398 0.76 -3.57 23.18
C PRO A 398 1.32 -4.86 22.56
N GLN A 399 2.42 -4.73 21.81
CA GLN A 399 3.09 -5.81 21.10
C GLN A 399 4.45 -6.06 21.73
N GLN A 400 4.77 -7.31 22.04
CA GLN A 400 6.06 -7.72 22.58
C GLN A 400 6.48 -9.08 22.04
N PHE A 401 7.59 -9.15 21.33
CA PHE A 401 8.07 -10.41 20.74
C PHE A 401 9.57 -10.40 20.48
N ASP A 402 10.15 -11.60 20.50
CA ASP A 402 11.49 -11.88 20.00
C ASP A 402 11.37 -12.55 18.62
N PHE A 403 12.33 -12.28 17.75
CA PHE A 403 12.37 -12.85 16.41
C PHE A 403 13.80 -13.28 16.04
N SER A 404 13.88 -14.28 15.18
CA SER A 404 15.14 -14.74 14.61
C SER A 404 14.90 -15.27 13.20
N ALA A 405 15.83 -15.01 12.30
CA ALA A 405 15.81 -15.46 10.92
C ALA A 405 17.21 -15.84 10.43
N GLN A 406 17.29 -16.89 9.63
CA GLN A 406 18.48 -17.32 8.92
C GLN A 406 18.13 -17.38 7.43
N PHE A 407 18.86 -16.60 6.64
CA PHE A 407 18.77 -16.59 5.18
C PHE A 407 19.90 -17.39 4.58
N THR A 408 19.55 -18.31 3.68
CA THR A 408 20.49 -19.20 3.00
C THR A 408 20.38 -19.02 1.49
N ARG A 409 21.51 -18.98 0.78
CA ARG A 409 21.55 -18.89 -0.69
C ARG A 409 21.19 -20.23 -1.35
N SER A 410 19.91 -20.58 -1.29
CA SER A 410 19.35 -21.78 -1.93
C SER A 410 19.50 -21.71 -3.46
N ARG A 411 19.32 -22.85 -4.15
CA ARG A 411 19.40 -22.90 -5.62
C ARG A 411 18.43 -21.93 -6.30
N PHE A 412 17.24 -21.75 -5.75
CA PHE A 412 16.27 -20.79 -6.24
C PHE A 412 16.76 -19.35 -6.12
N ILE A 413 17.34 -18.96 -4.98
CA ILE A 413 17.90 -17.61 -4.79
C ILE A 413 19.03 -17.31 -5.78
N ARG A 414 19.83 -18.32 -6.17
CA ARG A 414 20.88 -18.15 -7.21
C ARG A 414 20.31 -17.78 -8.57
N GLY A 415 19.13 -18.30 -8.89
CA GLY A 415 18.42 -18.00 -10.13
C GLY A 415 17.75 -16.63 -10.10
N LEU A 416 17.13 -16.29 -8.97
CA LEU A 416 16.39 -15.04 -8.79
C LEU A 416 17.32 -13.82 -8.67
N VAL A 417 18.49 -13.99 -8.06
CA VAL A 417 19.48 -12.92 -7.86
C VAL A 417 20.84 -13.40 -8.37
N PRO A 418 21.07 -13.42 -9.69
CA PRO A 418 22.27 -14.01 -10.29
C PRO A 418 23.56 -13.26 -9.91
N ASP A 419 23.46 -11.94 -9.69
CA ASP A 419 24.59 -11.11 -9.27
C ASP A 419 25.05 -11.39 -7.83
N LEU A 420 24.19 -12.01 -7.00
CA LEU A 420 24.60 -12.58 -5.72
C LEU A 420 25.28 -13.91 -6.00
N THR A 421 26.59 -13.89 -6.20
CA THR A 421 27.39 -15.04 -6.65
C THR A 421 27.83 -15.96 -5.52
N GLU A 422 28.09 -15.41 -4.33
CA GLU A 422 28.43 -16.14 -3.11
C GLU A 422 27.70 -15.50 -1.91
N MET A 423 27.24 -16.30 -0.97
CA MET A 423 26.64 -15.85 0.28
C MET A 423 26.61 -17.01 1.27
N ASP A 424 27.34 -16.86 2.37
CA ASP A 424 27.18 -17.70 3.55
C ASP A 424 25.89 -17.32 4.30
N ASP A 425 25.44 -18.18 5.22
CA ASP A 425 24.19 -17.95 5.93
C ASP A 425 24.21 -16.61 6.69
N VAL A 426 23.19 -15.80 6.44
CA VAL A 426 22.98 -14.51 7.11
C VAL A 426 21.98 -14.71 8.24
N THR A 427 22.33 -14.32 9.45
CA THR A 427 21.45 -14.44 10.62
C THR A 427 20.97 -13.06 11.07
N LEU A 428 19.73 -12.98 11.51
CA LEU A 428 19.07 -11.80 12.06
C LEU A 428 18.36 -12.22 13.34
N ASP A 429 18.67 -11.58 14.47
CA ASP A 429 18.02 -11.80 15.76
C ASP A 429 17.56 -10.46 16.33
N GLY A 430 16.46 -10.45 17.08
CA GLY A 430 15.99 -9.21 17.65
C GLY A 430 14.85 -9.35 18.65
N SER A 431 14.52 -8.22 19.26
CA SER A 431 13.46 -8.07 20.24
C SER A 431 12.72 -6.76 20.00
N PHE A 432 11.41 -6.80 20.18
CA PHE A 432 10.51 -5.69 19.93
C PHE A 432 9.56 -5.53 21.12
N ASN A 433 9.37 -4.30 21.59
CA ASN A 433 8.36 -3.97 22.58
C ASN A 433 7.80 -2.56 22.34
N SER A 434 6.52 -2.49 21.98
CA SER A 434 5.87 -1.23 21.64
C SER A 434 5.54 -0.32 22.83
N ALA A 435 5.40 -0.88 24.03
CA ALA A 435 5.14 -0.11 25.24
C ALA A 435 6.41 0.60 25.72
N ASP A 436 7.54 -0.11 25.67
CA ASP A 436 8.85 0.41 26.08
C ASP A 436 9.57 1.16 24.94
N LYS A 437 8.96 1.23 23.75
CA LYS A 437 9.58 1.75 22.51
C LYS A 437 10.95 1.12 22.26
N LEU A 438 11.03 -0.19 22.45
CA LEU A 438 12.25 -0.98 22.30
C LEU A 438 12.28 -1.66 20.93
N LEU A 439 13.38 -1.46 20.23
CA LEU A 439 13.79 -2.23 19.06
C LEU A 439 15.27 -2.61 19.22
N LEU A 440 15.51 -3.91 19.34
CA LEU A 440 16.84 -4.51 19.33
C LEU A 440 16.96 -5.37 18.08
N VAL A 441 18.02 -5.17 17.31
CA VAL A 441 18.29 -5.97 16.12
C VAL A 441 19.79 -6.28 16.09
N LYS A 442 20.13 -7.50 15.73
CA LYS A 442 21.48 -7.93 15.43
C LYS A 442 21.46 -8.75 14.15
N ALA A 443 22.24 -8.35 13.16
CA ALA A 443 22.44 -9.09 11.93
C ALA A 443 23.91 -9.46 11.76
N VAL A 444 24.17 -10.65 11.24
CA VAL A 444 25.53 -11.14 10.94
C VAL A 444 25.54 -11.72 9.53
N ALA A 445 26.46 -11.26 8.70
CA ALA A 445 26.72 -11.82 7.38
C ALA A 445 28.21 -12.16 7.25
N PRO A 446 28.58 -13.46 7.30
CA PRO A 446 29.98 -13.88 7.28
C PRO A 446 30.69 -13.57 5.96
N HIS A 447 30.03 -13.82 4.83
CA HIS A 447 30.61 -13.63 3.51
C HIS A 447 29.51 -13.41 2.47
N ILE A 448 29.63 -12.34 1.68
CA ILE A 448 28.72 -12.01 0.57
C ILE A 448 29.54 -11.54 -0.63
N VAL A 449 29.25 -12.08 -1.82
CA VAL A 449 29.76 -11.56 -3.09
C VAL A 449 28.59 -11.17 -3.99
N TYR A 450 28.37 -9.87 -4.14
CA TYR A 450 27.29 -9.29 -4.94
C TYR A 450 27.84 -8.34 -6.00
N ALA A 451 27.51 -8.56 -7.27
CA ALA A 451 27.91 -7.72 -8.40
C ALA A 451 29.42 -7.39 -8.43
N GLY A 452 30.27 -8.37 -8.09
CA GLY A 452 31.73 -8.21 -8.01
C GLY A 452 32.26 -7.53 -6.74
N THR A 453 31.38 -7.14 -5.82
CA THR A 453 31.73 -6.62 -4.48
C THR A 453 31.77 -7.76 -3.48
N THR A 454 32.89 -7.95 -2.80
CA THR A 454 33.03 -8.89 -1.69
C THR A 454 32.88 -8.16 -0.37
N VAL A 455 32.10 -8.69 0.56
CA VAL A 455 31.95 -8.17 1.91
C VAL A 455 32.13 -9.33 2.90
N ASP A 456 33.10 -9.20 3.81
CA ASP A 456 33.44 -10.21 4.80
C ASP A 456 33.19 -9.72 6.23
N ASP A 457 32.71 -10.64 7.07
CA ASP A 457 32.43 -10.49 8.50
C ASP A 457 31.68 -9.19 8.84
N VAL A 458 30.45 -9.06 8.33
CA VAL A 458 29.55 -7.98 8.71
C VAL A 458 28.86 -8.33 10.01
N GLY A 459 28.96 -7.44 11.00
CA GLY A 459 28.08 -7.38 12.15
C GLY A 459 27.31 -6.06 12.14
N PHE A 460 26.00 -6.10 12.25
CA PHE A 460 25.14 -4.92 12.33
C PHE A 460 24.24 -5.00 13.55
N ASP A 461 24.11 -3.91 14.29
CA ASP A 461 23.25 -3.85 15.46
C ASP A 461 22.43 -2.55 15.47
N ILE A 462 21.15 -2.67 15.83
CA ILE A 462 20.27 -1.56 16.21
C ILE A 462 19.91 -1.73 17.68
N ASN A 463 19.99 -0.63 18.44
CA ASN A 463 19.56 -0.58 19.82
C ASN A 463 18.85 0.74 20.10
N THR A 464 17.64 0.70 20.63
CA THR A 464 16.92 1.89 21.08
C THR A 464 17.06 2.08 22.59
N TYR A 465 17.47 3.27 23.00
CA TYR A 465 17.56 3.64 24.41
C TYR A 465 17.22 5.12 24.59
N ASP A 466 16.36 5.43 25.56
CA ASP A 466 16.00 6.81 25.95
C ASP A 466 15.60 7.69 24.75
N SER A 467 14.63 7.21 23.95
CA SER A 467 14.14 7.86 22.72
C SER A 467 15.22 8.17 21.67
N THR A 468 16.35 7.47 21.72
CA THR A 468 17.40 7.50 20.70
C THR A 468 17.59 6.12 20.08
N LEU A 469 17.66 6.04 18.76
CA LEU A 469 18.02 4.82 18.04
C LEU A 469 19.51 4.87 17.74
N TYR A 470 20.27 3.90 18.24
CA TYR A 470 21.67 3.70 17.95
C TYR A 470 21.81 2.62 16.89
N TYR A 471 22.62 2.86 15.87
CA TYR A 471 22.95 1.87 14.87
C TYR A 471 24.47 1.75 14.74
N ASN A 472 24.96 0.54 14.48
CA ASN A 472 26.34 0.32 14.13
C ASN A 472 26.48 -0.85 13.15
N ALA A 473 27.45 -0.75 12.24
CA ALA A 473 27.91 -1.81 11.37
C ALA A 473 29.44 -1.90 11.48
N LEU A 474 29.92 -3.07 11.86
CA LEU A 474 31.32 -3.46 11.81
C LEU A 474 31.51 -4.35 10.59
N ILE A 475 32.41 -3.96 9.70
CA ILE A 475 32.71 -4.69 8.47
C ILE A 475 34.20 -4.93 8.42
N ASN A 476 34.62 -6.20 8.46
CA ASN A 476 36.04 -6.53 8.44
C ASN A 476 36.68 -6.18 7.11
N ARG A 477 36.01 -6.50 5.99
CA ARG A 477 36.55 -6.26 4.65
C ARG A 477 35.45 -5.95 3.64
N ILE A 478 35.71 -4.96 2.79
CA ILE A 478 34.95 -4.64 1.59
C ILE A 478 35.92 -4.61 0.42
N GLY A 479 35.73 -5.46 -0.58
CA GLY A 479 36.54 -5.51 -1.80
C GLY A 479 35.71 -5.17 -3.03
N VAL A 480 36.14 -4.17 -3.81
CA VAL A 480 35.52 -3.79 -5.08
C VAL A 480 36.60 -3.58 -6.14
N GLY A 481 36.74 -4.53 -7.08
CA GLY A 481 37.82 -4.49 -8.07
C GLY A 481 39.19 -4.55 -7.39
N ASN A 482 39.98 -3.46 -7.50
CA ASN A 482 41.29 -3.32 -6.87
C ASN A 482 41.23 -2.55 -5.54
N ILE A 483 40.07 -2.03 -5.15
CA ILE A 483 39.89 -1.27 -3.91
C ILE A 483 39.58 -2.25 -2.79
N GLU A 484 40.30 -2.13 -1.68
CA GLU A 484 40.08 -2.94 -0.49
C GLU A 484 40.00 -2.04 0.75
N LEU A 485 38.85 -2.05 1.41
CA LEU A 485 38.62 -1.36 2.67
C LEU A 485 38.60 -2.39 3.79
N THR A 486 39.41 -2.19 4.81
CA THR A 486 39.50 -3.07 5.98
C THR A 486 39.02 -2.36 7.24
N ASN A 487 38.52 -3.11 8.22
CA ASN A 487 38.18 -2.59 9.54
C ASN A 487 37.30 -1.32 9.47
N THR A 488 36.20 -1.44 8.74
CA THR A 488 35.24 -0.34 8.55
C THR A 488 34.21 -0.38 9.67
N LEU A 489 34.09 0.72 10.40
CA LEU A 489 33.03 0.96 11.37
C LEU A 489 32.13 2.07 10.84
N LEU A 490 30.84 1.77 10.73
CA LEU A 490 29.79 2.76 10.54
C LEU A 490 28.98 2.79 11.84
N SER A 491 28.71 3.96 12.39
CA SER A 491 27.85 4.08 13.57
C SER A 491 27.22 5.44 13.68
N GLY A 492 26.07 5.53 14.34
CA GLY A 492 25.42 6.79 14.57
C GLY A 492 24.17 6.67 15.42
N THR A 493 23.43 7.77 15.47
CA THR A 493 22.19 7.88 16.23
C THR A 493 21.10 8.52 15.41
N VAL A 494 19.86 8.19 15.69
CA VAL A 494 18.69 8.90 15.15
C VAL A 494 17.85 9.38 16.32
N GLN A 495 17.64 10.69 16.39
CA GLN A 495 16.85 11.34 17.43
C GLN A 495 16.17 12.60 16.88
N HIS A 496 14.86 12.74 17.08
CA HIS A 496 14.11 13.94 16.68
C HIS A 496 14.35 14.39 15.21
N ASN A 497 14.35 13.45 14.25
CA ASN A 497 14.65 13.71 12.83
C ASN A 497 16.08 14.18 12.53
N GLU A 498 16.97 14.09 13.51
CA GLU A 498 18.40 14.33 13.35
C GLU A 498 19.12 12.98 13.34
N LEU A 499 19.73 12.68 12.20
CA LEU A 499 20.58 11.52 12.00
C LEU A 499 22.02 11.98 12.18
N ASP A 500 22.67 11.38 13.17
CA ASP A 500 24.10 11.40 13.33
C ASP A 500 24.72 10.24 12.57
N PHE A 501 25.82 10.46 11.86
CA PHE A 501 26.54 9.43 11.13
C PHE A 501 28.04 9.58 11.32
N GLY A 502 28.68 8.46 11.59
CA GLY A 502 30.12 8.31 11.67
C GLY A 502 30.58 7.12 10.84
N LEU A 503 31.66 7.31 10.08
CA LEU A 503 32.39 6.30 9.36
C LEU A 503 33.86 6.38 9.76
N TRP A 504 34.45 5.23 10.09
CA TRP A 504 35.87 5.07 10.38
C TRP A 504 36.38 3.91 9.55
N ILE A 505 37.47 4.13 8.81
CA ILE A 505 38.15 3.09 8.05
C ILE A 505 39.60 3.07 8.52
N LYS A 506 40.06 1.90 8.93
CA LYS A 506 41.43 1.70 9.39
C LYS A 506 42.26 0.97 8.36
N ASP A 507 43.57 1.16 8.43
CA ASP A 507 44.52 0.38 7.65
C ASP A 507 44.80 -1.00 8.28
N ASN A 508 45.66 -1.77 7.61
CA ASN A 508 46.09 -3.10 8.04
C ASN A 508 46.91 -3.10 9.34
N ALA A 509 47.36 -1.93 9.83
CA ALA A 509 48.03 -1.77 11.11
C ALA A 509 47.07 -1.29 12.22
N ASP A 510 45.76 -1.35 11.97
CA ASP A 510 44.68 -0.89 12.85
C ASP A 510 44.76 0.62 13.16
N LYS A 511 45.37 1.40 12.27
CA LYS A 511 45.43 2.86 12.38
C LYS A 511 44.33 3.49 11.54
N GLU A 512 43.56 4.38 12.15
CA GLU A 512 42.54 5.18 11.47
C GLU A 512 43.15 5.96 10.30
N ARG A 513 42.64 5.69 9.10
CA ARG A 513 43.11 6.29 7.85
C ARG A 513 42.09 7.27 7.28
N TYR A 514 40.81 6.94 7.41
CA TYR A 514 39.70 7.79 7.02
C TYR A 514 38.67 7.91 8.14
N HIS A 515 38.12 9.11 8.28
CA HIS A 515 37.01 9.39 9.18
C HIS A 515 36.06 10.38 8.52
N LEU A 516 34.76 10.08 8.59
CA LEU A 516 33.68 10.97 8.19
C LEU A 516 32.63 11.02 9.30
N GLY A 517 32.47 12.18 9.93
CA GLY A 517 31.43 12.50 10.91
C GLY A 517 30.53 13.58 10.36
N MET A 518 29.24 13.29 10.23
CA MET A 518 28.25 14.17 9.62
C MET A 518 26.92 14.12 10.38
N GLY A 519 26.17 15.23 10.30
CA GLY A 519 24.78 15.31 10.70
C GLY A 519 23.87 15.47 9.48
N LEU A 520 22.69 14.89 9.56
CA LEU A 520 21.62 15.06 8.59
C LEU A 520 20.32 15.35 9.32
N LYS A 521 19.67 16.46 8.98
CA LYS A 521 18.37 16.85 9.52
C LYS A 521 17.35 16.96 8.41
N VAL A 522 16.13 16.48 8.66
CA VAL A 522 15.00 16.71 7.75
C VAL A 522 14.16 17.87 8.27
N ASP A 523 13.90 18.85 7.41
CA ASP A 523 13.03 20.00 7.71
C ASP A 523 12.16 20.32 6.49
N ALA A 524 10.84 20.20 6.67
CA ALA A 524 9.82 20.53 5.65
C ALA A 524 10.08 19.93 4.25
N GLY A 525 10.59 18.70 4.17
CA GLY A 525 10.89 18.00 2.90
C GLY A 525 12.25 18.32 2.28
N ASN A 526 13.06 19.17 2.93
CA ASN A 526 14.46 19.39 2.58
C ASN A 526 15.39 18.72 3.60
N PHE A 527 16.57 18.36 3.15
CA PHE A 527 17.63 17.78 3.93
C PHE A 527 18.69 18.84 4.20
N LEU A 528 19.10 18.97 5.47
CA LEU A 528 20.21 19.79 5.91
C LEU A 528 21.35 18.85 6.34
N PHE A 529 22.42 18.85 5.55
CA PHE A 529 23.64 18.10 5.83
C PHE A 529 24.71 19.03 6.39
N ASN A 530 25.47 18.55 7.37
CA ASN A 530 26.66 19.24 7.88
C ASN A 530 27.77 18.25 8.24
N LEU A 531 29.02 18.61 8.01
CA LEU A 531 30.19 17.94 8.56
C LEU A 531 30.43 18.39 10.01
N LYS A 532 30.92 17.49 10.85
CA LYS A 532 31.31 17.80 12.24
C LYS A 532 32.70 18.47 12.28
N GLU A 533 32.94 19.36 13.25
CA GLU A 533 34.16 20.18 13.39
C GLU A 533 35.48 19.37 13.43
N ASP A 534 35.44 18.12 13.91
CA ASP A 534 36.56 17.15 13.89
C ASP A 534 36.23 15.88 13.07
N GLY A 535 35.20 15.97 12.23
CA GLY A 535 34.58 14.84 11.54
C GLY A 535 35.27 14.43 10.25
N LEU A 536 36.38 15.03 9.83
CA LEU A 536 37.00 14.70 8.54
C LEU A 536 38.47 14.34 8.68
N MET A 537 38.80 13.09 8.37
CA MET A 537 40.17 12.62 8.17
C MET A 537 40.29 11.96 6.81
N LEU A 538 41.27 12.39 6.02
CA LEU A 538 41.56 11.83 4.71
C LEU A 538 43.04 11.47 4.65
N ASN A 539 43.35 10.21 4.36
CA ASN A 539 44.73 9.71 4.27
C ASN A 539 45.58 10.06 5.50
N TYR A 540 45.06 9.80 6.71
CA TYR A 540 45.68 10.11 8.01
C TYR A 540 45.79 11.61 8.36
N ASP A 541 45.43 12.52 7.45
CA ASP A 541 45.45 13.95 7.69
C ASP A 541 44.06 14.42 8.14
N ARG A 542 44.00 15.14 9.27
CA ARG A 542 42.77 15.76 9.77
C ARG A 542 42.49 17.06 9.03
N TRP A 543 41.27 17.21 8.54
CA TRP A 543 40.81 18.40 7.84
C TRP A 543 39.92 19.22 8.76
N GLN A 544 40.21 20.52 8.84
CA GLN A 544 39.35 21.49 9.52
C GLN A 544 38.18 21.81 8.60
N VAL A 545 36.97 21.77 9.18
CA VAL A 545 35.73 22.17 8.52
C VAL A 545 35.14 23.37 9.24
N ASP A 546 34.47 24.24 8.50
CA ASP A 546 33.78 25.38 9.10
C ASP A 546 32.60 24.89 9.97
N PRO A 547 32.43 25.32 11.23
CA PRO A 547 31.31 24.89 12.07
C PRO A 547 29.93 25.27 11.51
N GLU A 548 29.84 26.30 10.66
CA GLU A 548 28.60 26.72 10.01
C GLU A 548 28.39 26.04 8.64
N ASN A 549 29.22 25.05 8.29
CA ASN A 549 29.07 24.33 7.03
C ASN A 549 27.70 23.64 6.95
N ALA A 550 27.01 23.87 5.84
CA ALA A 550 25.70 23.33 5.59
C ALA A 550 25.46 23.11 4.09
N ILE A 551 24.91 21.97 3.74
CA ILE A 551 24.37 21.68 2.41
C ILE A 551 22.88 21.41 2.58
N THR A 552 22.05 22.29 2.03
CA THR A 552 20.60 22.10 1.98
C THR A 552 20.21 21.57 0.60
N PHE A 553 19.52 20.45 0.54
CA PHE A 553 19.07 19.85 -0.71
C PHE A 553 17.70 19.19 -0.57
N GLY A 554 16.92 19.14 -1.64
CA GLY A 554 15.61 18.52 -1.67
C GLY A 554 14.87 18.87 -2.95
N ASN A 555 13.54 18.72 -2.94
CA ASN A 555 12.71 19.09 -4.09
C ASN A 555 12.81 20.58 -4.44
N ASP A 556 13.15 21.43 -3.46
CA ASP A 556 13.24 22.88 -3.64
C ASP A 556 14.59 23.32 -4.26
N GLY A 557 15.57 22.42 -4.36
CA GLY A 557 16.88 22.67 -4.99
C GLY A 557 18.07 22.51 -4.05
N LEU A 558 19.24 23.01 -4.49
CA LEU A 558 20.52 22.90 -3.76
C LEU A 558 20.99 24.27 -3.25
N ARG A 559 21.46 24.33 -2.01
CA ARG A 559 22.23 25.45 -1.47
C ARG A 559 23.39 24.95 -0.64
N VAL A 560 24.57 25.54 -0.83
CA VAL A 560 25.77 25.25 -0.06
C VAL A 560 26.21 26.49 0.69
N HIS A 561 26.50 26.33 1.98
CA HIS A 561 26.94 27.40 2.86
C HIS A 561 28.18 26.95 3.64
N GLN A 562 29.25 27.75 3.58
CA GLN A 562 30.49 27.60 4.31
C GLN A 562 31.10 26.19 4.27
N PHE A 563 30.97 25.49 3.13
CA PHE A 563 31.58 24.18 2.97
C PHE A 563 33.07 24.36 2.62
N ILE A 564 33.88 24.53 3.66
CA ILE A 564 35.32 24.80 3.55
C ILE A 564 36.08 23.64 4.18
N LEU A 565 36.97 23.03 3.41
CA LEU A 565 37.90 22.00 3.87
C LEU A 565 39.30 22.61 3.88
N SER A 566 39.97 22.59 5.03
CA SER A 566 41.34 23.11 5.12
C SER A 566 42.30 22.20 5.88
N ASN A 567 43.53 22.08 5.39
CA ASN A 567 44.60 21.32 6.02
C ASN A 567 45.96 21.88 5.60
N SER A 568 46.81 22.27 6.55
CA SER A 568 48.23 22.59 6.31
C SER A 568 48.49 23.57 5.14
N GLY A 569 47.62 24.58 4.96
CA GLY A 569 47.70 25.57 3.88
C GLY A 569 47.01 25.18 2.58
N GLN A 570 46.42 23.98 2.49
CA GLN A 570 45.48 23.58 1.45
C GLN A 570 44.07 24.02 1.82
N GLU A 571 43.30 24.50 0.85
CA GLU A 571 41.90 24.89 1.03
C GLU A 571 41.06 24.51 -0.20
N MET A 572 39.90 23.91 0.05
CA MET A 572 38.83 23.75 -0.93
C MET A 572 37.57 24.38 -0.34
N THR A 573 36.98 25.34 -1.04
CA THR A 573 35.73 25.99 -0.64
C THR A 573 34.66 25.68 -1.67
N LEU A 574 33.47 25.29 -1.20
CA LEU A 574 32.25 25.18 -1.99
C LEU A 574 31.17 26.08 -1.36
N GLN A 575 30.60 27.01 -2.14
CA GLN A 575 29.70 28.04 -1.60
C GLN A 575 28.71 28.52 -2.66
N SER A 576 27.41 28.56 -2.34
CA SER A 576 26.42 29.26 -3.16
C SER A 576 26.66 30.76 -3.15
N LYS A 577 26.60 31.44 -4.30
CA LYS A 577 26.85 32.89 -4.44
C LYS A 577 25.90 33.76 -3.63
N ASP A 578 24.70 33.28 -3.38
CA ASP A 578 23.70 33.94 -2.54
C ASP A 578 22.94 32.94 -1.67
N SER A 579 21.97 33.43 -0.90
CA SER A 579 21.20 32.64 0.06
C SER A 579 19.99 31.92 -0.53
N THR A 580 19.74 32.05 -1.83
CA THR A 580 18.62 31.39 -2.51
C THR A 580 19.01 29.98 -2.94
N LEU A 581 18.01 29.09 -3.03
CA LEU A 581 18.20 27.76 -3.58
C LEU A 581 18.52 27.85 -5.07
N ASN A 582 19.40 26.98 -5.54
CA ASN A 582 19.90 26.91 -6.92
C ASN A 582 20.71 28.13 -7.37
N ALA A 583 21.14 28.98 -6.44
CA ALA A 583 22.12 30.02 -6.72
C ALA A 583 23.41 29.41 -7.32
N PRO A 584 24.14 30.15 -8.18
CA PRO A 584 25.40 29.66 -8.72
C PRO A 584 26.35 29.20 -7.62
N LEU A 585 27.02 28.08 -7.84
CA LEU A 585 27.89 27.41 -6.89
C LEU A 585 29.35 27.69 -7.24
N ASP A 586 30.05 28.36 -6.34
CA ASP A 586 31.47 28.63 -6.46
C ASP A 586 32.29 27.54 -5.78
N LEU A 587 33.23 26.98 -6.54
CA LEU A 587 34.27 26.08 -6.09
C LEU A 587 35.61 26.82 -6.18
N VAL A 588 36.34 26.91 -5.08
CA VAL A 588 37.63 27.61 -4.99
C VAL A 588 38.68 26.68 -4.42
N PHE A 589 39.81 26.57 -5.11
CA PHE A 589 40.99 25.84 -4.64
C PHE A 589 42.13 26.81 -4.34
N LYS A 590 42.77 26.63 -3.18
CA LYS A 590 44.02 27.30 -2.83
C LYS A 590 45.03 26.26 -2.37
N ASN A 591 46.10 26.11 -3.14
CA ASN A 591 47.20 25.16 -2.93
C ASN A 591 46.71 23.74 -2.62
N PHE A 592 45.57 23.32 -3.18
CA PHE A 592 44.98 22.03 -2.87
C PHE A 592 45.74 20.92 -3.61
N ARG A 593 45.98 19.77 -3.00
CA ARG A 593 46.66 18.65 -3.65
C ARG A 593 45.65 17.69 -4.22
N ILE A 594 45.75 17.40 -5.52
CA ILE A 594 44.91 16.42 -6.21
C ILE A 594 45.05 15.02 -5.56
N GLU A 595 46.24 14.74 -5.02
CA GLU A 595 46.59 13.53 -4.27
C GLU A 595 45.68 13.27 -3.06
N THR A 596 45.02 14.30 -2.53
CA THR A 596 44.07 14.17 -1.42
C THR A 596 42.95 13.19 -1.77
N PHE A 597 42.45 13.24 -3.01
CA PHE A 597 41.38 12.37 -3.49
C PHE A 597 41.89 11.21 -4.36
N SER A 598 42.87 11.44 -5.24
CA SER A 598 43.33 10.37 -6.14
C SER A 598 43.93 9.18 -5.39
N LYS A 599 44.61 9.40 -4.25
CA LYS A 599 45.14 8.32 -3.40
C LYS A 599 44.08 7.50 -2.69
N MET A 600 42.85 8.00 -2.56
CA MET A 600 41.73 7.23 -1.98
C MET A 600 41.26 6.13 -2.94
N LEU A 601 41.48 6.29 -4.25
CA LEU A 601 41.05 5.33 -5.26
C LEU A 601 41.97 4.11 -5.37
N GLU A 602 43.14 4.14 -4.72
CA GLU A 602 44.15 3.06 -4.70
C GLU A 602 44.42 2.43 -6.08
N SER A 603 44.31 3.24 -7.13
CA SER A 603 44.36 2.77 -8.51
C SER A 603 45.67 3.18 -9.16
N ASP A 604 46.43 2.18 -9.61
CA ASP A 604 47.65 2.39 -10.41
C ASP A 604 47.37 3.15 -11.72
N VAL A 605 46.12 3.17 -12.19
CA VAL A 605 45.70 3.85 -13.43
C VAL A 605 45.33 5.32 -13.18
N LEU A 606 44.95 5.68 -11.95
CA LEU A 606 44.52 7.04 -11.58
C LEU A 606 45.51 7.73 -10.63
N ASP A 607 46.78 7.28 -10.61
CA ASP A 607 47.86 7.94 -9.88
C ASP A 607 48.18 9.29 -10.53
N MET A 608 47.43 10.32 -10.15
CA MET A 608 47.62 11.68 -10.63
C MET A 608 47.71 12.63 -9.45
N GLY A 609 48.49 13.68 -9.62
CA GLY A 609 48.69 14.67 -8.56
C GLY A 609 49.19 15.99 -9.10
N GLY A 610 49.43 16.93 -8.18
CA GLY A 610 49.77 18.31 -8.49
C GLY A 610 49.00 19.29 -7.61
N GLY A 611 49.51 20.52 -7.54
CA GLY A 611 48.87 21.60 -6.78
C GLY A 611 47.81 22.31 -7.61
N ILE A 612 46.53 22.14 -7.29
CA ILE A 612 45.43 22.84 -7.94
C ILE A 612 45.11 24.17 -7.24
N ASN A 613 44.95 25.20 -8.06
CA ASN A 613 44.62 26.57 -7.67
C ASN A 613 43.57 27.12 -8.65
N GLY A 614 42.70 28.01 -8.18
CA GLY A 614 41.76 28.74 -9.04
C GLY A 614 40.31 28.53 -8.66
N THR A 615 39.40 28.88 -9.56
CA THR A 615 37.96 28.90 -9.28
C THR A 615 37.14 28.29 -10.40
N ALA A 616 36.02 27.69 -10.05
CA ALA A 616 34.96 27.32 -10.97
C ALA A 616 33.61 27.76 -10.43
N THR A 617 32.73 28.31 -11.27
CA THR A 617 31.34 28.59 -10.94
C THR A 617 30.46 27.65 -11.75
N VAL A 618 29.58 26.90 -11.10
CA VAL A 618 28.49 26.14 -11.75
C VAL A 618 27.18 26.91 -11.59
N SER A 619 26.37 27.02 -12.64
CA SER A 619 25.06 27.68 -12.63
C SER A 619 24.01 26.80 -13.29
N ARG A 620 22.73 27.19 -13.19
CA ARG A 620 21.58 26.45 -13.76
C ARG A 620 21.43 25.04 -13.17
N LEU A 621 21.59 24.92 -11.86
CA LEU A 621 21.52 23.66 -11.12
C LEU A 621 20.14 22.96 -11.25
N GLU A 622 19.11 23.75 -11.55
CA GLU A 622 17.72 23.33 -11.73
C GLU A 622 17.39 22.88 -13.18
N THR A 623 18.28 23.10 -14.14
CA THR A 623 18.10 22.69 -15.54
C THR A 623 19.30 21.91 -16.08
N SER A 624 20.02 22.47 -17.05
CA SER A 624 21.25 21.89 -17.61
C SER A 624 22.44 22.67 -17.03
N PRO A 625 23.22 22.09 -16.11
CA PRO A 625 24.31 22.78 -15.46
C PRO A 625 25.35 23.29 -16.46
N VAL A 626 25.70 24.56 -16.29
CA VAL A 626 26.76 25.26 -17.04
C VAL A 626 27.87 25.67 -16.09
N PHE A 627 29.11 25.77 -16.57
CA PHE A 627 30.22 26.18 -15.72
C PHE A 627 31.21 27.11 -16.40
N VAL A 628 31.86 27.95 -15.59
CA VAL A 628 33.01 28.76 -15.97
C VAL A 628 34.15 28.45 -15.02
N SER A 629 35.35 28.21 -15.53
CA SER A 629 36.52 27.84 -14.73
C SER A 629 37.77 28.60 -15.15
N ASP A 630 38.63 28.89 -14.19
CA ASP A 630 39.99 29.40 -14.35
C ASP A 630 40.85 28.68 -13.32
N ILE A 631 41.50 27.60 -13.75
CA ILE A 631 42.21 26.65 -12.89
C ILE A 631 43.65 26.53 -13.38
N THR A 632 44.59 26.53 -12.44
CA THR A 632 45.99 26.19 -12.66
C THR A 632 46.36 24.96 -11.84
N ILE A 633 47.05 24.01 -12.46
CA ILE A 633 47.60 22.83 -11.80
C ILE A 633 49.12 22.90 -11.92
N ASP A 634 49.78 23.13 -10.80
CA ASP A 634 51.24 23.19 -10.70
C ASP A 634 51.80 21.77 -10.59
N ARG A 635 52.82 21.47 -11.42
CA ARG A 635 53.53 20.18 -11.47
C ARG A 635 52.59 18.97 -11.57
N PHE A 636 51.62 19.04 -12.48
CA PHE A 636 50.75 17.90 -12.76
C PHE A 636 51.57 16.68 -13.18
N TYR A 637 51.28 15.55 -12.56
CA TYR A 637 51.86 14.27 -12.91
C TYR A 637 50.76 13.23 -13.11
N PHE A 638 51.05 12.23 -13.93
CA PHE A 638 50.17 11.10 -14.19
C PHE A 638 51.01 9.82 -14.29
N GLY A 639 50.65 8.82 -13.50
CA GLY A 639 51.49 7.68 -13.18
C GLY A 639 52.84 8.14 -12.63
N SER A 640 53.91 7.57 -13.15
CA SER A 640 55.28 7.87 -12.71
C SER A 640 55.93 9.11 -13.35
N ASP A 641 55.24 9.82 -14.26
CA ASP A 641 55.85 10.91 -15.03
C ASP A 641 55.16 12.26 -14.79
N THR A 642 55.97 13.32 -14.77
CA THR A 642 55.48 14.69 -14.56
C THR A 642 55.22 15.34 -15.91
N VAL A 643 53.95 15.63 -16.19
CA VAL A 643 53.53 16.27 -17.44
C VAL A 643 53.96 17.73 -17.48
N GLY A 644 53.78 18.48 -16.38
CA GLY A 644 54.11 19.91 -16.31
C GLY A 644 53.03 20.74 -15.63
N ASP A 645 53.04 22.04 -15.84
CA ASP A 645 52.06 22.98 -15.32
C ASP A 645 50.90 23.13 -16.32
N ILE A 646 49.66 22.97 -15.85
CA ILE A 646 48.44 23.07 -16.67
C ILE A 646 47.71 24.37 -16.32
N ASN A 647 47.33 25.14 -17.33
CA ASN A 647 46.34 26.20 -17.21
C ASN A 647 45.08 25.77 -17.94
N LEU A 648 43.92 25.87 -17.30
CA LEU A 648 42.63 25.45 -17.82
C LEU A 648 41.61 26.56 -17.60
N LYS A 649 41.25 27.24 -18.69
CA LYS A 649 40.12 28.19 -18.72
C LYS A 649 39.04 27.63 -19.62
N VAL A 650 37.88 27.32 -19.05
CA VAL A 650 36.74 26.81 -19.82
C VAL A 650 35.50 27.61 -19.47
N ASN A 651 34.85 28.15 -20.50
CA ASN A 651 33.55 28.82 -20.38
C ASN A 651 32.49 28.00 -21.14
N ASN A 652 31.49 27.53 -20.39
CA ASN A 652 30.31 26.82 -20.89
C ASN A 652 29.01 27.59 -20.57
N GLU A 653 29.00 28.91 -20.66
CA GLU A 653 27.78 29.73 -20.44
C GLU A 653 26.65 29.40 -21.42
N ARG A 654 27.00 28.88 -22.62
CA ARG A 654 26.04 28.34 -23.58
C ARG A 654 26.10 26.81 -23.54
N GLU A 655 24.96 26.21 -23.25
CA GLU A 655 24.78 24.76 -23.20
C GLU A 655 25.42 24.05 -24.40
N ASN A 656 26.15 22.97 -24.11
CA ASN A 656 26.92 22.16 -25.06
C ASN A 656 28.09 22.86 -25.76
N VAL A 657 28.48 24.08 -25.36
CA VAL A 657 29.58 24.82 -26.01
C VAL A 657 30.62 25.23 -24.99
N PHE A 658 31.81 24.65 -25.14
CA PHE A 658 32.93 24.82 -24.22
C PHE A 658 34.02 25.63 -24.92
N ALA A 659 34.05 26.93 -24.66
CA ALA A 659 35.16 27.79 -25.07
C ALA A 659 36.34 27.49 -24.14
N ALA A 660 37.32 26.75 -24.66
CA ALA A 660 38.49 26.29 -23.89
C ALA A 660 39.75 27.05 -24.31
N ASP A 661 40.51 27.54 -23.34
CA ASP A 661 41.89 27.99 -23.46
C ASP A 661 42.73 27.20 -22.46
N ILE A 662 43.43 26.19 -22.96
CA ILE A 662 44.20 25.22 -22.18
C ILE A 662 45.66 25.28 -22.62
N SER A 663 46.58 25.36 -21.67
CA SER A 663 48.01 25.26 -21.93
C SER A 663 48.70 24.29 -21.00
N ILE A 664 49.66 23.52 -21.52
CA ILE A 664 50.54 22.65 -20.74
C ILE A 664 51.97 23.10 -21.00
N THR A 665 52.71 23.43 -19.94
CA THR A 665 54.08 23.93 -20.04
C THR A 665 55.01 23.24 -19.04
N GLY A 666 56.31 23.20 -19.32
CA GLY A 666 57.30 22.58 -18.42
C GLY A 666 57.59 21.12 -18.78
N ASN A 667 58.67 20.56 -18.22
CA ASN A 667 59.19 19.21 -18.53
C ASN A 667 59.35 18.92 -20.03
N GLY A 668 59.66 19.94 -20.83
CA GLY A 668 59.80 19.83 -22.28
C GLY A 668 58.48 19.87 -23.07
N ASN A 669 57.33 19.96 -22.39
CA ASN A 669 56.03 20.17 -23.00
C ASN A 669 55.76 21.67 -23.20
N ASP A 670 55.18 22.00 -24.36
CA ASP A 670 54.66 23.31 -24.74
C ASP A 670 53.46 23.08 -25.67
N VAL A 671 52.29 22.90 -25.05
CA VAL A 671 51.03 22.58 -25.73
C VAL A 671 50.05 23.70 -25.47
N LYS A 672 49.38 24.18 -26.52
CA LYS A 672 48.29 25.14 -26.43
C LYS A 672 47.09 24.68 -27.24
N LEU A 673 45.93 24.69 -26.60
CA LEU A 673 44.63 24.42 -27.19
C LEU A 673 43.72 25.62 -26.94
N THR A 674 43.26 26.27 -28.00
CA THR A 674 42.29 27.36 -27.90
C THR A 674 41.19 27.14 -28.94
N GLY A 675 39.92 27.10 -28.51
CA GLY A 675 38.78 26.97 -29.41
C GLY A 675 37.50 26.54 -28.72
N ASP A 676 36.44 26.42 -29.51
CA ASP A 676 35.13 25.96 -29.04
C ASP A 676 34.99 24.46 -29.28
N PHE A 677 34.73 23.70 -28.23
CA PHE A 677 34.25 22.33 -28.35
C PHE A 677 32.72 22.33 -28.26
N ILE A 678 32.07 21.71 -29.24
CA ILE A 678 30.59 21.61 -29.29
C ILE A 678 30.22 20.15 -29.09
N SER A 679 29.59 19.84 -27.97
CA SER A 679 29.03 18.51 -27.73
C SER A 679 27.72 18.36 -28.53
N PRO A 680 27.48 17.24 -29.22
CA PRO A 680 26.16 16.95 -29.76
C PRO A 680 25.14 16.92 -28.60
N PRO A 681 23.89 17.40 -28.80
CA PRO A 681 22.83 17.15 -27.85
C PRO A 681 22.63 15.64 -27.71
N GLY A 682 22.65 15.16 -26.46
CA GLY A 682 22.46 13.75 -26.09
C GLY A 682 21.01 13.30 -26.18
#